data_AF-A0A933KM77-F1
#
_entry.id   AF-A0A933KM77-F1
#
_cell.length_a   1.000
_cell.length_b   1.000
_cell.length_c   1.000
_cell.angle_alpha   90.00
_cell.angle_beta   90.00
_cell.angle_gamma   90.00
#
_symmetry.space_group_name_H-M   'P 1'
#
loop_
_entity.id
_entity.type
_entity.pdbx_description
1 polymer ?
#
loop_
_entity_poly.entity_id
_entity_poly.type
_entity_poly.pdbx_seq_one_letter_code
_entity_poly.pdbx_strand_id
1 'polypeptide(L)'
;MKYLWLLAFPLLLAPVAAQAAEDLPPRLVRYHFTDRSQVKALFESGADIPAHGRDWVDVVMPAQPLMGTRQFSTLSKAVRGLKAKTILDDAEAQFRRFAGTPNLGVYHTLAEVKQELDGYAAAHPDIAKVSAIGKTGEGRDIWAIRIASGQEDGKKPAFLFTGAHHAREWISIEVPMAIIGRLVEGYATDPAVKALVDSREVWVVPVVNPDGVQYSQTQYKMWRKNRRNNGGGSFGVDPNRNYGYKWGGEGASPSPDSDTYRGPSAFSEPETQAIRDLARAKKFVSAISFHSYSELILWPWGYINEPTRDVASFTRVGKAMAQFNNYTPEQSIELYPTTGDFDDFMYGELGVLAYTIELGTQFVPEESEVAGIVSANLKAAMWMLENASDPFPPLHHEPLGATTDLTGPYAVQATLRDAAAFPVEKLDLVFKKAGASEEERTTMTASGGVYAGAIPGGALGEVSYRLELQATDGRSVRLPASGNYTFKVVDSLVLVVADDSSAGYARFYTAALDSLGKAYSVWDTKASGSPSAAALRAASAVLWFTGDASSNTLTAADQAVLTTFLSSGGRLLLFGQDIGYDIKESAFYKNYLKAKFVADSSGDPALSGAAGTFAAGMSITLSAGDAVQQRYPEVIEALTGAATLFTYGNGKVGAIATTSGPGRAAYFGFGLEGVGGADSRKALVEKGLDWAAASADASAARLSALEAAARQGDRAAAGALGAATDETRRLLEDGGGELARRLKAASGTSSALRPLLRDADRVLRYESLK
;
A
#
# COMPACT_ATOMS: atom_id res chain seq x y z
N MET A 1 18.92 -58.85 85.09
CA MET A 1 19.77 -57.73 84.60
C MET A 1 19.89 -57.85 83.09
N LYS A 2 19.75 -56.73 82.35
CA LYS A 2 20.42 -56.38 81.06
C LYS A 2 20.29 -57.36 79.86
N TYR A 3 20.08 -56.92 78.60
CA TYR A 3 19.69 -55.60 78.08
C TYR A 3 19.12 -55.71 76.64
N LEU A 4 18.35 -54.69 76.24
CA LEU A 4 18.02 -54.21 74.87
C LEU A 4 18.10 -55.17 73.66
N TRP A 5 16.97 -55.31 72.97
CA TRP A 5 16.92 -55.68 71.55
C TRP A 5 17.14 -54.44 70.65
N LEU A 6 17.72 -54.66 69.47
CA LEU A 6 17.92 -53.63 68.44
C LEU A 6 16.65 -53.38 67.63
N LEU A 7 16.14 -52.14 67.65
CA LEU A 7 15.15 -51.66 66.69
C LEU A 7 15.87 -51.05 65.47
N ALA A 8 15.97 -51.80 64.39
CA ALA A 8 16.34 -51.27 63.09
C ALA A 8 15.07 -50.80 62.35
N PHE A 9 14.99 -49.51 62.05
CA PHE A 9 13.94 -48.98 61.17
C PHE A 9 14.27 -49.29 59.70
N PRO A 10 13.46 -50.06 58.96
CA PRO A 10 13.55 -50.10 57.51
C PRO A 10 12.99 -48.78 56.97
N LEU A 11 13.82 -47.97 56.32
CA LEU A 11 13.36 -46.77 55.65
C LEU A 11 12.52 -47.18 54.42
N LEU A 12 11.22 -46.93 54.47
CA LEU A 12 10.30 -47.19 53.36
C LEU A 12 10.52 -46.18 52.23
N LEU A 13 11.56 -46.43 51.43
CA LEU A 13 11.67 -45.87 50.08
C LEU A 13 10.55 -46.45 49.22
N ALA A 14 9.42 -45.76 49.18
CA ALA A 14 8.43 -45.98 48.14
C ALA A 14 9.10 -45.81 46.78
N PRO A 15 8.80 -46.68 45.78
CA PRO A 15 9.30 -46.46 44.44
C PRO A 15 8.74 -45.14 43.92
N VAL A 16 9.62 -44.17 43.67
CA VAL A 16 9.26 -43.00 42.86
C VAL A 16 8.87 -43.56 41.50
N ALA A 17 7.57 -43.54 41.20
CA ALA A 17 7.09 -43.91 39.88
C ALA A 17 7.80 -43.01 38.87
N ALA A 18 8.52 -43.63 37.94
CA ALA A 18 8.99 -42.93 36.76
C ALA A 18 7.74 -42.57 35.95
N GLN A 19 7.20 -41.37 36.19
CA GLN A 19 6.18 -40.78 35.34
C GLN A 19 6.72 -40.87 33.92
N ALA A 20 6.02 -41.60 33.04
CA ALA A 20 6.36 -41.55 31.62
C ALA A 20 6.30 -40.08 31.20
N ALA A 21 7.37 -39.57 30.58
CA ALA A 21 7.29 -38.27 29.95
C ALA A 21 6.24 -38.39 28.84
N GLU A 22 5.14 -37.68 28.98
CA GLU A 22 4.17 -37.56 27.89
C GLU A 22 4.90 -36.88 26.72
N ASP A 23 4.73 -37.41 25.51
CA ASP A 23 5.38 -36.91 24.30
C ASP A 23 4.81 -35.51 23.97
N LEU A 24 5.40 -34.48 24.59
CA LEU A 24 4.94 -33.10 24.42
C LEU A 24 5.15 -32.67 22.97
N PRO A 25 4.11 -32.12 22.30
CA PRO A 25 4.23 -31.63 20.93
C PRO A 25 5.22 -30.46 20.83
N PRO A 26 5.61 -30.05 19.61
CA PRO A 26 6.41 -28.84 19.42
C PRO A 26 5.68 -27.63 20.03
N ARG A 27 6.40 -26.72 20.67
CA ARG A 27 5.81 -25.55 21.35
C ARG A 27 6.42 -24.25 20.85
N LEU A 28 5.60 -23.21 20.73
CA LEU A 28 6.07 -21.87 20.43
C LEU A 28 6.31 -21.13 21.75
N VAL A 29 7.55 -20.76 22.05
CA VAL A 29 7.92 -20.12 23.32
C VAL A 29 8.65 -18.80 23.07
N ARG A 30 8.11 -17.72 23.65
CA ARG A 30 8.73 -16.40 23.67
C ARG A 30 9.74 -16.29 24.79
N TYR A 31 10.96 -15.88 24.47
CA TYR A 31 12.02 -15.58 25.42
C TYR A 31 12.32 -14.08 25.40
N HIS A 32 12.17 -13.42 26.55
CA HIS A 32 12.47 -11.99 26.70
C HIS A 32 13.91 -11.75 27.13
N PHE A 33 14.50 -10.68 26.59
CA PHE A 33 15.87 -10.21 26.87
C PHE A 33 15.89 -8.67 26.99
N THR A 34 16.86 -8.15 27.73
CA THR A 34 17.12 -6.70 27.86
C THR A 34 18.31 -6.23 27.02
N ASP A 35 19.12 -7.17 26.52
CA ASP A 35 20.32 -6.92 25.71
C ASP A 35 20.50 -8.10 24.72
N ARG A 36 20.78 -7.82 23.44
CA ARG A 36 20.92 -8.86 22.40
C ARG A 36 22.04 -9.88 22.69
N SER A 37 23.05 -9.54 23.50
CA SER A 37 24.07 -10.51 23.93
C SER A 37 23.50 -11.67 24.76
N GLN A 38 22.36 -11.48 25.44
CA GLN A 38 21.66 -12.53 26.19
C GLN A 38 21.06 -13.62 25.28
N VAL A 39 20.73 -13.28 24.04
CA VAL A 39 20.22 -14.23 23.02
C VAL A 39 21.26 -14.66 21.98
N LYS A 40 22.50 -14.17 22.06
CA LYS A 40 23.58 -14.63 21.17
C LYS A 40 23.78 -16.15 21.20
N ALA A 41 23.76 -16.75 22.40
CA ALA A 41 23.86 -18.20 22.57
C ALA A 41 22.68 -18.98 21.95
N LEU A 42 21.53 -18.32 21.72
CA LEU A 42 20.35 -18.88 21.05
C LEU A 42 20.50 -18.82 19.53
N PHE A 43 20.96 -17.70 18.98
CA PHE A 43 21.31 -17.59 17.54
C PHE A 43 22.44 -18.56 17.15
N GLU A 44 23.45 -18.73 18.01
CA GLU A 44 24.53 -19.72 17.84
C GLU A 44 24.07 -21.18 18.04
N SER A 45 22.92 -21.43 18.67
CA SER A 45 22.43 -22.79 18.91
C SER A 45 21.82 -23.47 17.69
N GLY A 46 21.56 -22.71 16.61
CA GLY A 46 20.79 -23.18 15.46
C GLY A 46 19.30 -23.32 15.74
N ALA A 47 18.75 -22.40 16.55
CA ALA A 47 17.34 -22.37 16.90
C ALA A 47 16.44 -22.07 15.69
N ASP A 48 15.26 -22.67 15.68
CA ASP A 48 14.19 -22.37 14.73
C ASP A 48 13.38 -21.18 15.28
N ILE A 49 13.66 -20.00 14.73
CA ILE A 49 13.13 -18.71 15.16
C ILE A 49 12.19 -18.20 14.06
N PRO A 50 10.86 -18.22 14.28
CA PRO A 50 9.92 -17.60 13.35
C PRO A 50 9.83 -16.09 13.53
N ALA A 51 9.85 -15.56 14.77
CA ALA A 51 9.56 -14.15 15.03
C ALA A 51 10.45 -13.53 16.12
N HIS A 52 10.68 -12.22 16.00
CA HIS A 52 11.48 -11.41 16.92
C HIS A 52 10.82 -10.04 17.14
N GLY A 53 11.17 -9.41 18.26
CA GLY A 53 10.90 -8.00 18.53
C GLY A 53 11.95 -7.42 19.47
N ARG A 54 11.92 -6.10 19.68
CA ARG A 54 12.99 -5.33 20.37
C ARG A 54 13.52 -5.95 21.69
N ASP A 55 12.67 -6.60 22.48
CA ASP A 55 12.99 -7.21 23.78
C ASP A 55 12.60 -8.70 23.86
N TRP A 56 12.28 -9.36 22.75
CA TRP A 56 11.82 -10.76 22.74
C TRP A 56 12.11 -11.53 21.45
N VAL A 57 12.20 -12.85 21.56
CA VAL A 57 12.34 -13.77 20.42
C VAL A 57 11.44 -14.99 20.65
N ASP A 58 10.66 -15.37 19.63
CA ASP A 58 9.90 -16.61 19.62
C ASP A 58 10.76 -17.75 19.09
N VAL A 59 10.66 -18.92 19.71
CA VAL A 59 11.42 -20.12 19.35
C VAL A 59 10.47 -21.30 19.25
N VAL A 60 10.59 -22.09 18.17
CA VAL A 60 9.99 -23.42 18.10
C VAL A 60 10.84 -24.37 18.95
N MET A 61 10.31 -24.72 20.13
CA MET A 61 10.89 -25.72 21.02
C MET A 61 10.42 -27.10 20.57
N PRO A 62 11.32 -28.00 20.14
CA PRO A 62 10.93 -29.25 19.51
C PRO A 62 10.34 -30.26 20.50
N ALA A 63 9.51 -31.16 19.97
CA ALA A 63 8.91 -32.26 20.72
C ALA A 63 9.98 -33.21 21.29
N GLN A 64 9.73 -33.71 22.50
CA GLN A 64 10.42 -34.92 22.98
C GLN A 64 9.56 -36.13 22.57
N PRO A 65 10.14 -37.22 22.03
CA PRO A 65 11.57 -37.50 21.82
C PRO A 65 12.04 -37.31 20.36
N LEU A 66 11.20 -36.72 19.49
CA LEU A 66 11.38 -36.72 18.03
C LEU A 66 12.68 -36.05 17.53
N MET A 67 13.25 -35.12 18.30
CA MET A 67 14.59 -34.60 18.05
C MET A 67 15.59 -35.06 19.10
N GLY A 68 16.77 -35.46 18.63
CA GLY A 68 17.83 -36.03 19.45
C GLY A 68 18.18 -35.12 20.64
N THR A 69 18.37 -35.74 21.81
CA THR A 69 18.57 -35.08 23.12
C THR A 69 19.62 -33.95 23.11
N ARG A 70 20.55 -33.98 22.15
CA ARG A 70 21.53 -32.91 21.88
C ARG A 70 20.87 -31.57 21.60
N GLN A 71 20.03 -31.43 20.57
CA GLN A 71 19.44 -30.14 20.17
C GLN A 71 18.61 -29.54 21.30
N PHE A 72 17.73 -30.35 21.91
CA PHE A 72 16.96 -29.94 23.10
C PHE A 72 17.87 -29.49 24.25
N SER A 73 18.99 -30.20 24.50
CA SER A 73 19.96 -29.80 25.53
C SER A 73 20.75 -28.53 25.20
N THR A 74 20.96 -28.22 23.91
CA THR A 74 21.64 -27.00 23.47
C THR A 74 20.69 -25.81 23.62
N LEU A 75 19.46 -25.91 23.12
CA LEU A 75 18.42 -24.90 23.32
C LEU A 75 18.18 -24.63 24.81
N SER A 76 18.04 -25.68 25.63
CA SER A 76 17.85 -25.58 27.09
C SER A 76 19.05 -25.00 27.87
N LYS A 77 20.22 -24.88 27.23
CA LYS A 77 21.38 -24.12 27.77
C LYS A 77 21.35 -22.68 27.25
N ALA A 78 21.07 -22.48 25.98
CA ALA A 78 21.00 -21.17 25.34
C ALA A 78 19.95 -20.25 25.95
N VAL A 79 18.76 -20.76 26.27
CA VAL A 79 17.67 -19.97 26.87
C VAL A 79 17.76 -19.83 28.40
N ARG A 80 18.85 -20.33 29.02
CA ARG A 80 18.94 -20.44 30.48
C ARG A 80 19.06 -19.06 31.14
N GLY A 81 18.02 -18.68 31.88
CA GLY A 81 17.94 -17.40 32.59
C GLY A 81 17.15 -16.33 31.82
N LEU A 82 16.75 -16.59 30.57
CA LEU A 82 15.78 -15.76 29.87
C LEU A 82 14.38 -15.96 30.47
N LYS A 83 13.57 -14.90 30.48
CA LYS A 83 12.17 -14.96 30.94
C LYS A 83 11.30 -15.54 29.81
N ALA A 84 10.76 -16.73 30.02
CA ALA A 84 9.92 -17.42 29.05
C ALA A 84 8.41 -17.09 29.21
N LYS A 85 7.68 -17.12 28.10
CA LYS A 85 6.21 -17.18 28.01
C LYS A 85 5.85 -18.16 26.88
N THR A 86 5.07 -19.22 27.14
CA THR A 86 4.52 -20.02 26.04
C THR A 86 3.51 -19.19 25.24
N ILE A 87 3.60 -19.25 23.91
CA ILE A 87 2.63 -18.66 22.98
C ILE A 87 1.68 -19.76 22.48
N LEU A 88 2.20 -20.95 22.16
CA LEU A 88 1.43 -22.16 21.84
C LEU A 88 2.00 -23.36 22.60
N ASP A 89 1.21 -23.98 23.48
CA ASP A 89 1.55 -25.25 24.15
C ASP A 89 1.41 -26.47 23.22
N ASP A 90 0.84 -26.28 22.03
CA ASP A 90 0.92 -27.19 20.88
C ASP A 90 0.99 -26.35 19.59
N ALA A 91 2.13 -26.37 18.90
CA ALA A 91 2.34 -25.69 17.62
C ALA A 91 1.81 -26.48 16.42
N GLU A 92 1.44 -27.76 16.58
CA GLU A 92 0.70 -28.53 15.57
C GLU A 92 -0.82 -28.18 15.60
N ALA A 93 -1.29 -27.43 16.60
CA ALA A 93 -2.69 -27.03 16.74
C ALA A 93 -3.25 -26.35 15.49
N GLN A 94 -2.48 -25.44 14.87
CA GLN A 94 -2.81 -24.73 13.63
C GLN A 94 -3.02 -25.65 12.41
N PHE A 95 -2.57 -26.92 12.48
CA PHE A 95 -2.76 -27.92 11.41
C PHE A 95 -3.83 -28.96 11.72
N ARG A 96 -4.46 -28.94 12.91
CA ARG A 96 -5.40 -29.99 13.34
C ARG A 96 -6.62 -30.11 12.42
N ARG A 97 -7.05 -29.02 11.75
CA ARG A 97 -8.10 -29.05 10.71
C ARG A 97 -7.75 -29.91 9.48
N PHE A 98 -6.47 -30.24 9.30
CA PHE A 98 -5.93 -31.08 8.22
C PHE A 98 -5.43 -32.45 8.70
N ALA A 99 -5.88 -32.92 9.88
CA ALA A 99 -5.54 -34.24 10.40
C ALA A 99 -6.38 -35.34 9.71
N GLY A 100 -5.71 -36.31 9.08
CA GLY A 100 -6.37 -37.48 8.47
C GLY A 100 -7.13 -37.22 7.15
N THR A 101 -7.09 -36.00 6.61
CA THR A 101 -7.72 -35.62 5.33
C THR A 101 -6.67 -35.36 4.25
N PRO A 102 -6.91 -35.77 2.98
CA PRO A 102 -6.10 -35.34 1.84
C PRO A 102 -6.51 -33.96 1.30
N ASN A 103 -7.73 -33.49 1.61
CA ASN A 103 -8.21 -32.15 1.29
C ASN A 103 -7.59 -31.16 2.30
N LEU A 104 -6.88 -30.15 1.79
CA LEU A 104 -6.21 -29.09 2.56
C LEU A 104 -6.96 -27.74 2.52
N GLY A 105 -8.23 -27.75 2.11
CA GLY A 105 -9.12 -26.59 2.14
C GLY A 105 -8.73 -25.54 1.11
N VAL A 106 -8.23 -24.40 1.58
CA VAL A 106 -7.74 -23.29 0.73
C VAL A 106 -6.25 -23.40 0.36
N TYR A 107 -5.56 -24.47 0.75
CA TYR A 107 -4.13 -24.67 0.46
C TYR A 107 -3.90 -25.74 -0.61
N HIS A 108 -2.99 -25.50 -1.53
CA HIS A 108 -2.72 -26.43 -2.63
C HIS A 108 -1.83 -27.61 -2.20
N THR A 109 -2.23 -28.83 -2.56
CA THR A 109 -1.29 -29.96 -2.62
C THR A 109 -0.36 -29.82 -3.83
N LEU A 110 0.78 -30.53 -3.80
CA LEU A 110 1.70 -30.57 -4.95
C LEU A 110 1.05 -31.06 -6.26
N ALA A 111 0.00 -31.87 -6.16
CA ALA A 111 -0.73 -32.36 -7.32
C ALA A 111 -1.59 -31.24 -7.94
N GLU A 112 -2.27 -30.46 -7.11
CA GLU A 112 -3.10 -29.33 -7.54
C GLU A 112 -2.23 -28.19 -8.10
N VAL A 113 -1.11 -27.84 -7.45
CA VAL A 113 -0.11 -26.92 -8.00
C VAL A 113 0.29 -27.33 -9.41
N LYS A 114 0.65 -28.61 -9.63
CA LYS A 114 1.08 -29.08 -10.96
C LYS A 114 -0.07 -29.07 -11.98
N GLN A 115 -1.27 -29.45 -11.57
CA GLN A 115 -2.46 -29.45 -12.43
C GLN A 115 -2.83 -28.03 -12.89
N GLU A 116 -2.75 -27.05 -12.00
CA GLU A 116 -3.06 -25.65 -12.30
C GLU A 116 -1.99 -25.01 -13.18
N LEU A 117 -0.71 -25.25 -12.89
CA LEU A 117 0.43 -24.85 -13.74
C LEU A 117 0.28 -25.38 -15.18
N ASP A 118 -0.10 -26.66 -15.34
CA ASP A 118 -0.37 -27.25 -16.66
C ASP A 118 -1.61 -26.62 -17.31
N GLY A 119 -2.66 -26.33 -16.53
CA GLY A 119 -3.86 -25.64 -16.99
C GLY A 119 -3.55 -24.27 -17.60
N TYR A 120 -2.78 -23.43 -16.90
CA TYR A 120 -2.37 -22.12 -17.39
C TYR A 120 -1.51 -22.20 -18.66
N ALA A 121 -0.54 -23.12 -18.72
CA ALA A 121 0.29 -23.30 -19.92
C ALA A 121 -0.49 -23.89 -21.11
N ALA A 122 -1.51 -24.70 -20.87
CA ALA A 122 -2.38 -25.24 -21.92
C ALA A 122 -3.39 -24.21 -22.45
N ALA A 123 -3.91 -23.33 -21.58
CA ALA A 123 -4.85 -22.29 -21.95
C ALA A 123 -4.18 -21.05 -22.57
N HIS A 124 -2.95 -20.71 -22.17
CA HIS A 124 -2.23 -19.51 -22.60
C HIS A 124 -0.80 -19.81 -23.14
N PRO A 125 -0.64 -20.72 -24.11
CA PRO A 125 0.68 -21.21 -24.57
C PRO A 125 1.53 -20.15 -25.28
N ASP A 126 0.97 -19.00 -25.65
CA ASP A 126 1.65 -17.87 -26.25
C ASP A 126 2.49 -17.05 -25.24
N ILE A 127 2.06 -17.04 -23.97
CA ILE A 127 2.72 -16.33 -22.86
C ILE A 127 3.29 -17.25 -21.77
N ALA A 128 2.69 -18.42 -21.53
CA ALA A 128 2.92 -19.26 -20.35
C ALA A 128 3.61 -20.58 -20.71
N LYS A 129 4.66 -20.95 -19.95
CA LYS A 129 5.45 -22.16 -20.19
C LYS A 129 5.97 -22.78 -18.90
N VAL A 130 5.50 -23.99 -18.59
CA VAL A 130 5.99 -24.80 -17.45
C VAL A 130 7.26 -25.56 -17.83
N SER A 131 8.18 -25.71 -16.88
CA SER A 131 9.39 -26.52 -16.99
C SER A 131 9.83 -27.07 -15.63
N ALA A 132 10.45 -28.26 -15.63
CA ALA A 132 11.18 -28.73 -14.46
C ALA A 132 12.58 -28.08 -14.46
N ILE A 133 12.93 -27.34 -13.40
CA ILE A 133 14.25 -26.68 -13.26
C ILE A 133 15.26 -27.56 -12.51
N GLY A 134 14.81 -28.66 -11.93
CA GLY A 134 15.63 -29.65 -11.23
C GLY A 134 14.78 -30.79 -10.68
N LYS A 135 15.43 -31.74 -10.00
CA LYS A 135 14.77 -32.82 -9.27
C LYS A 135 15.24 -32.84 -7.82
N THR A 136 14.32 -33.12 -6.91
CA THR A 136 14.57 -33.20 -5.47
C THR A 136 15.32 -34.47 -5.04
N GLY A 137 15.66 -34.57 -3.76
CA GLY A 137 16.31 -35.76 -3.18
C GLY A 137 15.52 -37.07 -3.31
N GLU A 138 14.19 -37.02 -3.26
CA GLU A 138 13.28 -38.15 -3.52
C GLU A 138 12.82 -38.23 -5.00
N GLY A 139 13.36 -37.37 -5.88
CA GLY A 139 13.20 -37.45 -7.35
C GLY A 139 11.99 -36.72 -7.96
N ARG A 140 11.22 -35.97 -7.15
CA ARG A 140 10.12 -35.11 -7.61
C ARG A 140 10.70 -33.96 -8.44
N ASP A 141 9.95 -33.51 -9.44
CA ASP A 141 10.34 -32.34 -10.23
C ASP A 141 10.08 -31.04 -9.48
N ILE A 142 11.02 -30.10 -9.57
CA ILE A 142 10.88 -28.72 -9.08
C ILE A 142 10.34 -27.90 -10.25
N TRP A 143 9.09 -27.45 -10.16
CA TRP A 143 8.38 -26.81 -11.26
C TRP A 143 8.54 -25.30 -11.24
N ALA A 144 8.95 -24.74 -12.38
CA ALA A 144 8.91 -23.31 -12.65
C ALA A 144 7.97 -23.02 -13.84
N ILE A 145 7.20 -21.94 -13.75
CA ILE A 145 6.47 -21.38 -14.88
C ILE A 145 7.08 -20.03 -15.28
N ARG A 146 7.32 -19.88 -16.58
CA ARG A 146 7.69 -18.62 -17.23
C ARG A 146 6.43 -17.97 -17.78
N ILE A 147 6.25 -16.68 -17.53
CA ILE A 147 5.15 -15.84 -18.03
C ILE A 147 5.76 -14.61 -18.71
N ALA A 148 5.73 -14.59 -20.05
CA ALA A 148 6.21 -13.47 -20.86
C ALA A 148 5.69 -13.63 -22.30
N SER A 149 5.19 -12.56 -22.93
CA SER A 149 4.84 -12.65 -24.35
C SER A 149 6.06 -12.84 -25.24
N GLY A 150 5.98 -13.78 -26.16
CA GLY A 150 7.12 -14.21 -26.97
C GLY A 150 7.98 -15.27 -26.28
N GLN A 151 8.46 -16.22 -27.09
CA GLN A 151 9.04 -17.49 -26.65
C GLN A 151 10.57 -17.46 -26.50
N GLU A 152 11.22 -16.32 -26.73
CA GLU A 152 12.67 -16.13 -26.52
C GLU A 152 12.97 -15.61 -25.11
N ASP A 153 13.79 -16.36 -24.36
CA ASP A 153 14.25 -15.99 -23.02
C ASP A 153 15.21 -14.80 -23.03
N GLY A 154 15.22 -14.02 -21.94
CA GLY A 154 16.28 -13.04 -21.65
C GLY A 154 16.31 -11.80 -22.54
N LYS A 155 15.21 -11.52 -23.26
CA LYS A 155 15.02 -10.26 -24.04
C LYS A 155 14.43 -9.12 -23.21
N LYS A 156 13.89 -9.43 -22.04
CA LYS A 156 13.13 -8.53 -21.16
C LYS A 156 13.75 -8.56 -19.75
N PRO A 157 13.57 -7.52 -18.92
CA PRO A 157 13.89 -7.57 -17.49
C PRO A 157 13.22 -8.78 -16.84
N ALA A 158 14.04 -9.68 -16.29
CA ALA A 158 13.58 -10.92 -15.69
C ALA A 158 13.28 -10.73 -14.19
N PHE A 159 12.24 -11.39 -13.70
CA PHE A 159 11.82 -11.40 -12.29
C PHE A 159 11.65 -12.83 -11.77
N LEU A 160 11.90 -13.05 -10.48
CA LEU A 160 11.74 -14.35 -9.82
C LEU A 160 10.84 -14.25 -8.59
N PHE A 161 9.81 -15.09 -8.50
CA PHE A 161 9.05 -15.33 -7.28
C PHE A 161 9.19 -16.80 -6.87
N THR A 162 9.53 -17.06 -5.60
CA THR A 162 9.68 -18.42 -5.06
C THR A 162 8.83 -18.62 -3.81
N GLY A 163 8.27 -19.82 -3.64
CA GLY A 163 7.51 -20.21 -2.46
C GLY A 163 8.01 -21.51 -1.83
N ALA A 164 7.66 -21.73 -0.56
CA ALA A 164 7.92 -22.95 0.20
C ALA A 164 9.36 -23.49 0.06
N HIS A 165 10.36 -22.68 0.41
CA HIS A 165 11.69 -23.17 0.78
C HIS A 165 11.60 -24.01 2.05
N HIS A 166 10.88 -23.53 3.08
CA HIS A 166 10.56 -24.34 4.24
C HIS A 166 9.19 -25.01 4.07
N ALA A 167 9.07 -26.24 4.54
CA ALA A 167 8.00 -27.15 4.15
C ALA A 167 6.64 -26.93 4.83
N ARG A 168 6.60 -26.35 6.03
CA ARG A 168 5.38 -26.12 6.82
C ARG A 168 4.66 -24.81 6.52
N GLU A 169 5.27 -23.95 5.70
CA GLU A 169 4.90 -22.55 5.49
C GLU A 169 3.90 -22.44 4.33
N TRP A 170 2.77 -23.16 4.40
CA TRP A 170 1.91 -23.44 3.23
C TRP A 170 1.36 -22.17 2.56
N ILE A 171 1.13 -21.09 3.32
CA ILE A 171 0.72 -19.78 2.78
C ILE A 171 1.73 -19.18 1.78
N SER A 172 2.99 -19.59 1.82
CA SER A 172 4.03 -19.20 0.86
C SER A 172 3.90 -19.85 -0.52
N ILE A 173 3.04 -20.87 -0.68
CA ILE A 173 2.67 -21.45 -1.99
C ILE A 173 1.60 -20.60 -2.66
N GLU A 174 0.63 -20.13 -1.88
CA GLU A 174 -0.58 -19.45 -2.34
C GLU A 174 -0.30 -18.09 -2.99
N VAL A 175 0.67 -17.33 -2.48
CA VAL A 175 1.04 -16.02 -3.06
C VAL A 175 1.68 -16.19 -4.45
N PRO A 176 2.67 -17.07 -4.68
CA PRO A 176 3.11 -17.49 -6.01
C PRO A 176 1.98 -17.94 -6.95
N MET A 177 1.04 -18.78 -6.51
CA MET A 177 -0.07 -19.23 -7.36
C MET A 177 -0.98 -18.06 -7.78
N ALA A 178 -1.32 -17.17 -6.85
CA ALA A 178 -2.09 -15.96 -7.16
C ALA A 178 -1.36 -14.99 -8.10
N ILE A 179 -0.02 -14.90 -8.02
CA ILE A 179 0.80 -14.14 -8.98
C ILE A 179 0.70 -14.75 -10.38
N ILE A 180 0.71 -16.08 -10.50
CA ILE A 180 0.58 -16.79 -11.79
C ILE A 180 -0.80 -16.52 -12.40
N GLY A 181 -1.88 -16.82 -11.67
CA GLY A 181 -3.26 -16.63 -12.16
C GLY A 181 -3.52 -15.18 -12.58
N ARG A 182 -3.14 -14.20 -11.74
CA ARG A 182 -3.27 -12.77 -12.05
C ARG A 182 -2.58 -12.36 -13.36
N LEU A 183 -1.37 -12.87 -13.61
CA LEU A 183 -0.61 -12.53 -14.82
C LEU A 183 -1.10 -13.26 -16.07
N VAL A 184 -1.56 -14.50 -15.93
CA VAL A 184 -2.00 -15.33 -17.06
C VAL A 184 -3.43 -14.97 -17.48
N GLU A 185 -4.40 -15.02 -16.56
CA GLU A 185 -5.81 -14.73 -16.85
C GLU A 185 -6.04 -13.26 -17.22
N GLY A 186 -5.28 -12.36 -16.59
CA GLY A 186 -5.34 -10.92 -16.86
C GLY A 186 -4.80 -10.51 -18.22
N TYR A 187 -3.97 -11.32 -18.90
CA TYR A 187 -3.24 -10.88 -20.10
C TYR A 187 -4.16 -10.44 -21.27
N ALA A 188 -5.32 -11.08 -21.41
CA ALA A 188 -6.27 -10.78 -22.48
C ALA A 188 -7.28 -9.67 -22.13
N THR A 189 -7.40 -9.30 -20.85
CA THR A 189 -8.52 -8.50 -20.32
C THR A 189 -8.08 -7.22 -19.59
N ASP A 190 -6.87 -7.20 -19.04
CA ASP A 190 -6.33 -6.13 -18.20
C ASP A 190 -5.13 -5.47 -18.89
N PRO A 191 -5.22 -4.18 -19.31
CA PRO A 191 -4.13 -3.49 -19.99
C PRO A 191 -2.85 -3.34 -19.16
N ALA A 192 -2.92 -3.31 -17.83
CA ALA A 192 -1.74 -3.21 -16.97
C ALA A 192 -1.02 -4.56 -16.88
N VAL A 193 -1.74 -5.65 -16.67
CA VAL A 193 -1.18 -7.01 -16.76
C VAL A 193 -0.58 -7.27 -18.14
N LYS A 194 -1.29 -6.87 -19.20
CA LYS A 194 -0.77 -6.97 -20.56
C LYS A 194 0.54 -6.20 -20.74
N ALA A 195 0.63 -4.96 -20.27
CA ALA A 195 1.87 -4.18 -20.31
C ALA A 195 3.02 -4.82 -19.52
N LEU A 196 2.74 -5.47 -18.38
CA LEU A 196 3.73 -6.22 -17.62
C LEU A 196 4.23 -7.45 -18.40
N VAL A 197 3.35 -8.34 -18.83
CA VAL A 197 3.72 -9.56 -19.57
C VAL A 197 4.35 -9.24 -20.94
N ASP A 198 4.02 -8.10 -21.54
CA ASP A 198 4.67 -7.60 -22.75
C ASP A 198 6.05 -6.99 -22.50
N SER A 199 6.33 -6.42 -21.33
CA SER A 199 7.59 -5.71 -21.03
C SER A 199 8.52 -6.39 -20.00
N ARG A 200 8.12 -7.54 -19.44
CA ARG A 200 8.84 -8.31 -18.41
C ARG A 200 8.91 -9.80 -18.77
N GLU A 201 9.82 -10.53 -18.14
CA GLU A 201 9.85 -12.00 -18.14
C GLU A 201 9.74 -12.50 -16.69
N VAL A 202 8.57 -13.01 -16.29
CA VAL A 202 8.32 -13.42 -14.91
C VAL A 202 8.52 -14.93 -14.78
N TRP A 203 9.39 -15.35 -13.89
CA TRP A 203 9.56 -16.75 -13.48
C TRP A 203 8.98 -16.95 -12.09
N VAL A 204 8.16 -17.99 -11.92
CA VAL A 204 7.57 -18.36 -10.63
C VAL A 204 7.87 -19.82 -10.32
N VAL A 205 8.36 -20.09 -9.11
CA VAL A 205 8.61 -21.44 -8.56
C VAL A 205 7.78 -21.59 -7.29
N PRO A 206 6.50 -22.04 -7.36
CA PRO A 206 5.59 -22.05 -6.22
C PRO A 206 6.06 -22.93 -5.04
N VAL A 207 6.84 -23.96 -5.33
CA VAL A 207 7.39 -24.88 -4.32
C VAL A 207 8.84 -25.20 -4.63
N VAL A 208 9.77 -24.60 -3.88
CA VAL A 208 11.22 -24.89 -3.96
C VAL A 208 11.58 -26.20 -3.27
N ASN A 209 10.83 -26.62 -2.25
CA ASN A 209 11.05 -27.85 -1.48
C ASN A 209 9.88 -28.87 -1.59
N PRO A 210 9.63 -29.49 -2.76
CA PRO A 210 8.53 -30.44 -2.94
C PRO A 210 8.54 -31.61 -1.95
N ASP A 211 9.70 -32.21 -1.66
CA ASP A 211 9.76 -33.37 -0.76
C ASP A 211 9.39 -33.01 0.68
N GLY A 212 9.89 -31.85 1.13
CA GLY A 212 9.53 -31.32 2.43
C GLY A 212 8.03 -31.03 2.51
N VAL A 213 7.47 -30.31 1.53
CA VAL A 213 6.03 -29.99 1.49
C VAL A 213 5.17 -31.26 1.43
N GLN A 214 5.55 -32.28 0.66
CA GLN A 214 4.85 -33.57 0.66
C GLN A 214 4.82 -34.20 2.06
N TYR A 215 5.93 -34.11 2.80
CA TYR A 215 6.10 -34.68 4.12
C TYR A 215 5.38 -33.84 5.21
N SER A 216 5.33 -32.51 5.07
CA SER A 216 4.54 -31.65 5.97
C SER A 216 3.04 -31.84 5.75
N GLN A 217 2.58 -31.91 4.49
CA GLN A 217 1.17 -32.12 4.16
C GLN A 217 0.68 -33.50 4.63
N THR A 218 1.51 -34.56 4.59
CA THR A 218 1.05 -35.94 4.85
C THR A 218 1.55 -36.62 6.13
N GLN A 219 2.77 -36.35 6.61
CA GLN A 219 3.39 -37.14 7.70
C GLN A 219 3.57 -36.33 9.00
N TYR A 220 4.27 -35.20 8.94
CA TYR A 220 4.63 -34.42 10.12
C TYR A 220 4.52 -32.92 9.82
N LYS A 221 3.41 -32.32 10.25
CA LYS A 221 2.96 -30.99 9.81
C LYS A 221 3.98 -29.87 10.05
N MET A 222 4.73 -29.95 11.16
CA MET A 222 5.75 -28.97 11.56
C MET A 222 7.12 -29.13 10.87
N TRP A 223 7.26 -30.01 9.86
CA TRP A 223 8.53 -30.20 9.15
C TRP A 223 8.99 -28.92 8.44
N ARG A 224 10.24 -28.50 8.70
CA ARG A 224 10.86 -27.31 8.09
C ARG A 224 11.70 -27.61 6.85
N LYS A 225 12.59 -28.61 6.95
CA LYS A 225 13.72 -28.86 6.02
C LYS A 225 13.33 -29.56 4.71
N ASN A 226 14.29 -29.82 3.82
CA ASN A 226 14.11 -30.82 2.74
C ASN A 226 14.07 -32.26 3.29
N ARG A 227 14.15 -33.28 2.44
CA ARG A 227 14.11 -34.70 2.83
C ARG A 227 15.41 -35.49 2.68
N ARG A 228 16.56 -34.82 2.52
CA ARG A 228 17.88 -35.45 2.44
C ARG A 228 18.08 -36.48 3.57
N ASN A 229 18.50 -37.70 3.25
CA ASN A 229 18.97 -38.64 4.27
C ASN A 229 20.40 -38.28 4.68
N ASN A 230 20.59 -37.85 5.94
CA ASN A 230 21.91 -37.47 6.48
C ASN A 230 22.69 -38.66 7.06
N GLY A 231 22.09 -39.86 7.09
CA GLY A 231 22.58 -41.00 7.85
C GLY A 231 22.23 -40.92 9.34
N GLY A 232 22.47 -42.02 10.07
CA GLY A 232 22.25 -42.08 11.52
C GLY A 232 20.79 -41.93 11.99
N GLY A 233 19.82 -41.96 11.07
CA GLY A 233 18.40 -41.65 11.34
C GLY A 233 18.04 -40.17 11.21
N SER A 234 19.01 -39.31 10.90
CA SER A 234 18.83 -37.87 10.75
C SER A 234 18.42 -37.50 9.31
N PHE A 235 17.50 -36.54 9.16
CA PHE A 235 16.93 -36.14 7.87
C PHE A 235 16.85 -34.62 7.70
N GLY A 236 16.93 -34.19 6.46
CA GLY A 236 16.72 -32.83 5.99
C GLY A 236 17.91 -31.89 6.20
N VAL A 237 18.08 -31.00 5.22
CA VAL A 237 18.88 -29.77 5.25
C VAL A 237 17.91 -28.59 5.11
N ASP A 238 18.19 -27.48 5.78
CA ASP A 238 17.44 -26.24 5.61
C ASP A 238 17.83 -25.58 4.27
N PRO A 239 16.91 -25.47 3.29
CA PRO A 239 17.25 -24.88 2.00
C PRO A 239 17.67 -23.41 2.13
N ASN A 240 17.09 -22.67 3.09
CA ASN A 240 17.43 -21.27 3.34
C ASN A 240 18.64 -21.10 4.29
N ARG A 241 19.47 -22.13 4.43
CA ARG A 241 20.83 -22.10 5.01
C ARG A 241 21.87 -22.77 4.09
N ASN A 242 21.49 -23.14 2.86
CA ASN A 242 22.33 -23.92 1.96
C ASN A 242 22.83 -23.17 0.71
N TYR A 243 22.44 -21.91 0.49
CA TYR A 243 22.98 -21.07 -0.57
C TYR A 243 24.45 -20.70 -0.31
N GLY A 244 25.20 -20.37 -1.37
CA GLY A 244 26.66 -20.30 -1.31
C GLY A 244 27.27 -18.99 -0.78
N TYR A 245 26.54 -17.88 -0.80
CA TYR A 245 27.10 -16.61 -0.32
C TYR A 245 27.18 -16.62 1.21
N LYS A 246 28.39 -16.37 1.74
CA LYS A 246 28.71 -16.36 3.18
C LYS A 246 28.24 -17.63 3.93
N TRP A 247 28.20 -18.76 3.23
CA TRP A 247 27.66 -20.02 3.74
C TRP A 247 28.33 -20.48 5.04
N GLY A 248 27.53 -20.58 6.11
CA GLY A 248 27.91 -21.15 7.39
C GLY A 248 28.62 -20.19 8.35
N GLY A 249 27.87 -19.68 9.32
CA GLY A 249 28.35 -18.90 10.45
C GLY A 249 27.36 -18.97 11.62
N GLU A 250 27.05 -17.80 12.19
CA GLU A 250 25.90 -17.65 13.10
C GLU A 250 24.57 -17.91 12.32
N GLY A 251 23.52 -18.36 13.01
CA GLY A 251 22.21 -18.67 12.39
C GLY A 251 22.12 -19.95 11.56
N ALA A 252 23.23 -20.66 11.32
CA ALA A 252 23.28 -21.83 10.43
C ALA A 252 24.02 -23.03 11.07
N SER A 253 23.25 -23.99 11.58
CA SER A 253 23.78 -25.11 12.37
C SER A 253 24.62 -26.09 11.52
N PRO A 254 25.77 -26.57 12.02
CA PRO A 254 26.51 -27.68 11.41
C PRO A 254 26.00 -29.07 11.85
N SER A 255 24.99 -29.14 12.72
CA SER A 255 24.47 -30.40 13.28
C SER A 255 23.31 -30.95 12.44
N PRO A 256 23.40 -32.17 11.84
CA PRO A 256 22.36 -32.73 10.97
C PRO A 256 20.93 -32.74 11.54
N ASP A 257 20.82 -32.93 12.85
CA ASP A 257 19.52 -33.02 13.55
C ASP A 257 18.79 -31.67 13.62
N SER A 258 19.52 -30.54 13.54
CA SER A 258 18.97 -29.19 13.70
C SER A 258 18.05 -28.79 12.56
N ASP A 259 17.00 -28.04 12.88
CA ASP A 259 16.08 -27.38 11.94
C ASP A 259 16.77 -26.39 11.00
N THR A 260 17.85 -25.75 11.46
CA THR A 260 18.69 -24.83 10.67
C THR A 260 19.96 -25.52 10.14
N TYR A 261 19.95 -26.85 9.99
CA TYR A 261 21.11 -27.59 9.49
C TYR A 261 21.46 -27.15 8.07
N ARG A 262 22.64 -26.54 7.91
CA ARG A 262 23.10 -25.90 6.66
C ARG A 262 23.59 -26.85 5.56
N GLY A 263 23.57 -28.16 5.82
CA GLY A 263 24.11 -29.18 4.92
C GLY A 263 25.62 -29.44 5.08
N PRO A 264 26.17 -30.44 4.40
CA PRO A 264 27.61 -30.74 4.40
C PRO A 264 28.46 -29.74 3.60
N SER A 265 27.88 -29.03 2.64
CA SER A 265 28.55 -27.97 1.86
C SER A 265 27.53 -26.93 1.38
N ALA A 266 28.01 -25.75 0.99
CA ALA A 266 27.23 -24.84 0.15
C ALA A 266 26.69 -25.58 -1.08
N PHE A 267 25.44 -25.31 -1.45
CA PHE A 267 24.72 -25.95 -2.54
C PHE A 267 24.79 -27.50 -2.53
N SER A 268 24.78 -28.12 -1.36
CA SER A 268 24.73 -29.59 -1.22
C SER A 268 23.37 -30.18 -1.62
N GLU A 269 22.31 -29.37 -1.62
CA GLU A 269 20.93 -29.79 -1.89
C GLU A 269 20.53 -29.50 -3.34
N PRO A 270 19.85 -30.43 -4.03
CA PRO A 270 19.46 -30.20 -5.41
C PRO A 270 18.39 -29.11 -5.55
N GLU A 271 17.62 -28.84 -4.49
CA GLU A 271 16.64 -27.74 -4.45
C GLU A 271 17.32 -26.38 -4.59
N THR A 272 18.39 -26.11 -3.84
CA THR A 272 19.13 -24.83 -3.93
C THR A 272 20.01 -24.77 -5.18
N GLN A 273 20.49 -25.91 -5.70
CA GLN A 273 21.16 -25.97 -6.99
C GLN A 273 20.23 -25.54 -8.14
N ALA A 274 18.97 -25.97 -8.14
CA ALA A 274 18.00 -25.61 -9.18
C ALA A 274 17.73 -24.09 -9.21
N ILE A 275 17.54 -23.46 -8.04
CA ILE A 275 17.35 -22.00 -7.94
C ILE A 275 18.62 -21.24 -8.34
N ARG A 276 19.79 -21.69 -7.89
CA ARG A 276 21.10 -21.12 -8.27
C ARG A 276 21.31 -21.11 -9.78
N ASP A 277 21.03 -22.24 -10.45
CA ASP A 277 21.30 -22.39 -11.87
C ASP A 277 20.25 -21.67 -12.72
N LEU A 278 18.98 -21.60 -12.26
CA LEU A 278 17.97 -20.72 -12.85
C LEU A 278 18.40 -19.25 -12.73
N ALA A 279 18.81 -18.78 -11.55
CA ALA A 279 19.19 -17.38 -11.33
C ALA A 279 20.40 -16.95 -12.16
N ARG A 280 21.44 -17.78 -12.20
CA ARG A 280 22.63 -17.58 -13.06
C ARG A 280 22.28 -17.58 -14.56
N ALA A 281 21.28 -18.38 -14.98
CA ALA A 281 20.85 -18.44 -16.37
C ALA A 281 19.96 -17.27 -16.82
N LYS A 282 19.07 -16.76 -15.95
CA LYS A 282 18.06 -15.75 -16.33
C LYS A 282 18.44 -14.30 -16.02
N LYS A 283 19.41 -14.05 -15.13
CA LYS A 283 19.87 -12.70 -14.74
C LYS A 283 18.71 -11.79 -14.30
N PHE A 284 18.03 -12.23 -13.24
CA PHE A 284 16.92 -11.49 -12.64
C PHE A 284 17.34 -10.08 -12.19
N VAL A 285 16.43 -9.10 -12.27
CA VAL A 285 16.65 -7.74 -11.75
C VAL A 285 16.21 -7.64 -10.30
N SER A 286 15.07 -8.26 -9.98
CA SER A 286 14.53 -8.34 -8.62
C SER A 286 13.89 -9.70 -8.38
N ALA A 287 13.86 -10.14 -7.11
CA ALA A 287 13.28 -11.41 -6.71
C ALA A 287 12.59 -11.34 -5.33
N ILE A 288 11.62 -12.22 -5.07
CA ILE A 288 11.06 -12.44 -3.73
C ILE A 288 11.05 -13.93 -3.40
N SER A 289 11.53 -14.30 -2.20
CA SER A 289 11.17 -15.56 -1.54
C SER A 289 10.05 -15.32 -0.54
N PHE A 290 8.94 -16.04 -0.70
CA PHE A 290 7.85 -16.05 0.26
C PHE A 290 8.07 -17.13 1.32
N HIS A 291 7.81 -16.76 2.56
CA HIS A 291 7.99 -17.55 3.77
C HIS A 291 6.83 -17.33 4.73
N SER A 292 6.77 -18.03 5.86
CA SER A 292 5.95 -17.61 6.99
C SER A 292 6.58 -17.98 8.35
N TYR A 293 6.40 -17.21 9.41
CA TYR A 293 5.54 -16.05 9.58
C TYR A 293 6.27 -14.98 10.39
N SER A 294 5.94 -13.70 10.18
CA SER A 294 6.29 -12.61 11.12
C SER A 294 5.76 -11.22 10.71
N GLU A 295 5.09 -11.08 9.56
CA GLU A 295 4.66 -9.81 8.95
C GLU A 295 5.84 -8.86 8.65
N LEU A 296 6.86 -9.39 7.94
CA LEU A 296 8.10 -8.70 7.60
C LEU A 296 8.36 -8.66 6.08
N ILE A 297 9.10 -7.64 5.65
CA ILE A 297 9.70 -7.54 4.32
C ILE A 297 11.20 -7.31 4.53
N LEU A 298 11.95 -8.40 4.41
CA LEU A 298 13.38 -8.50 4.70
C LEU A 298 14.23 -8.29 3.44
N TRP A 299 15.46 -7.82 3.63
CA TRP A 299 16.46 -7.70 2.58
C TRP A 299 17.91 -7.81 3.11
N PRO A 300 18.90 -8.10 2.25
CA PRO A 300 20.27 -8.34 2.66
C PRO A 300 20.93 -7.17 3.42
N TRP A 301 21.83 -7.41 4.37
CA TRP A 301 22.41 -8.71 4.71
C TRP A 301 21.75 -9.42 5.90
N GLY A 302 21.61 -10.74 5.81
CA GLY A 302 21.37 -11.65 6.93
C GLY A 302 22.63 -11.93 7.76
N TYR A 303 23.79 -12.01 7.11
CA TYR A 303 25.05 -12.39 7.77
C TYR A 303 25.80 -11.29 8.55
N ILE A 304 25.46 -10.01 8.36
CA ILE A 304 26.18 -8.88 8.97
C ILE A 304 25.28 -7.64 9.14
N ASN A 305 25.54 -6.84 10.16
CA ASN A 305 24.83 -5.58 10.43
C ASN A 305 25.46 -4.35 9.74
N GLU A 306 26.23 -4.59 8.68
CA GLU A 306 26.62 -3.55 7.72
C GLU A 306 25.47 -3.40 6.72
N PRO A 307 25.13 -2.18 6.25
CA PRO A 307 24.14 -2.01 5.19
C PRO A 307 24.69 -2.50 3.85
N THR A 308 23.80 -2.92 2.95
CA THR A 308 24.12 -3.14 1.54
C THR A 308 24.46 -1.81 0.84
N ARG A 309 25.26 -1.88 -0.24
CA ARG A 309 25.52 -0.70 -1.10
C ARG A 309 24.22 -0.07 -1.56
N ASP A 310 23.24 -0.91 -1.92
CA ASP A 310 21.97 -0.48 -2.49
C ASP A 310 20.84 -0.40 -1.44
N VAL A 311 21.19 -0.23 -0.15
CA VAL A 311 20.23 -0.16 0.98
C VAL A 311 19.13 0.90 0.78
N ALA A 312 19.40 1.97 0.04
CA ALA A 312 18.39 2.96 -0.34
C ALA A 312 17.33 2.39 -1.30
N SER A 313 17.73 1.52 -2.23
CA SER A 313 16.81 0.80 -3.13
C SER A 313 15.98 -0.23 -2.36
N PHE A 314 16.62 -1.00 -1.50
CA PHE A 314 15.95 -1.93 -0.60
C PHE A 314 14.91 -1.23 0.29
N THR A 315 15.31 -0.14 0.96
CA THR A 315 14.43 0.67 1.82
C THR A 315 13.25 1.29 1.04
N ARG A 316 13.45 1.74 -0.20
CA ARG A 316 12.34 2.23 -1.06
C ARG A 316 11.33 1.11 -1.31
N VAL A 317 11.80 0.01 -1.90
CA VAL A 317 10.92 -1.04 -2.43
C VAL A 317 10.25 -1.80 -1.29
N GLY A 318 10.97 -2.09 -0.21
CA GLY A 318 10.39 -2.67 1.00
C GLY A 318 9.29 -1.79 1.61
N LYS A 319 9.52 -0.47 1.74
CA LYS A 319 8.49 0.46 2.26
C LYS A 319 7.32 0.67 1.31
N ALA A 320 7.50 0.55 0.00
CA ALA A 320 6.40 0.62 -0.96
C ALA A 320 5.56 -0.67 -0.95
N MET A 321 6.20 -1.84 -0.91
CA MET A 321 5.51 -3.12 -0.70
C MET A 321 4.75 -3.16 0.64
N ALA A 322 5.32 -2.58 1.70
CA ALA A 322 4.68 -2.42 3.01
C ALA A 322 3.36 -1.63 2.99
N GLN A 323 3.13 -0.77 1.99
CA GLN A 323 1.86 -0.02 1.88
C GLN A 323 0.66 -0.93 1.54
N PHE A 324 0.90 -2.14 1.03
CA PHE A 324 -0.17 -3.07 0.63
C PHE A 324 -0.51 -4.12 1.68
N ASN A 325 0.45 -4.49 2.53
CA ASN A 325 0.31 -5.55 3.54
C ASN A 325 0.54 -5.08 5.00
N ASN A 326 1.00 -3.84 5.21
CA ASN A 326 1.34 -3.27 6.52
C ASN A 326 2.46 -4.04 7.26
N TYR A 327 3.33 -4.74 6.53
CA TYR A 327 4.46 -5.49 7.10
C TYR A 327 5.65 -4.57 7.43
N THR A 328 6.51 -4.99 8.36
CA THR A 328 7.69 -4.20 8.75
C THR A 328 8.83 -4.37 7.74
N PRO A 329 9.31 -3.29 7.10
CA PRO A 329 10.40 -3.35 6.13
C PRO A 329 11.75 -3.11 6.82
N GLU A 330 12.60 -4.14 6.91
CA GLU A 330 13.90 -4.10 7.60
C GLU A 330 14.98 -5.01 6.98
N GLN A 331 16.23 -4.89 7.44
CA GLN A 331 17.33 -5.74 6.99
C GLN A 331 17.28 -7.12 7.67
N SER A 332 17.55 -8.21 6.94
CA SER A 332 17.32 -9.60 7.38
C SER A 332 17.95 -9.95 8.75
N ILE A 333 19.11 -9.38 9.10
CA ILE A 333 19.75 -9.57 10.41
C ILE A 333 18.99 -8.96 11.61
N GLU A 334 18.08 -8.00 11.40
CA GLU A 334 17.30 -7.40 12.50
C GLU A 334 16.24 -8.35 13.07
N LEU A 335 15.80 -9.34 12.28
CA LEU A 335 15.04 -10.50 12.75
C LEU A 335 15.98 -11.42 13.58
N TYR A 336 17.04 -11.97 12.97
CA TYR A 336 18.21 -12.57 13.62
C TYR A 336 19.33 -12.85 12.59
N PRO A 337 20.60 -13.06 13.01
CA PRO A 337 21.68 -13.40 12.08
C PRO A 337 21.43 -14.71 11.32
N THR A 338 21.65 -14.69 10.01
CA THR A 338 21.51 -15.85 9.11
C THR A 338 22.75 -16.00 8.22
N THR A 339 22.97 -17.19 7.66
CA THR A 339 24.05 -17.43 6.69
C THR A 339 23.64 -18.50 5.69
N GLY A 340 23.92 -18.27 4.40
CA GLY A 340 23.57 -19.19 3.32
C GLY A 340 22.07 -19.18 2.96
N ASP A 341 21.40 -18.06 3.17
CA ASP A 341 20.02 -17.77 2.73
C ASP A 341 19.94 -17.29 1.27
N PHE A 342 18.71 -17.22 0.77
CA PHE A 342 18.36 -16.88 -0.60
C PHE A 342 18.71 -15.43 -0.95
N ASP A 343 18.29 -14.47 -0.13
CA ASP A 343 18.47 -13.05 -0.45
C ASP A 343 19.93 -12.61 -0.38
N ASP A 344 20.73 -13.06 0.60
CA ASP A 344 22.17 -12.80 0.64
C ASP A 344 22.89 -13.39 -0.58
N PHE A 345 22.47 -14.54 -1.10
CA PHE A 345 23.02 -15.12 -2.34
C PHE A 345 22.61 -14.34 -3.60
N MET A 346 21.31 -14.06 -3.75
CA MET A 346 20.78 -13.40 -4.93
C MET A 346 21.34 -11.98 -5.09
N TYR A 347 21.51 -11.25 -3.98
CA TYR A 347 22.19 -9.95 -4.01
C TYR A 347 23.72 -10.08 -4.05
N GLY A 348 24.32 -10.90 -3.18
CA GLY A 348 25.77 -10.94 -2.97
C GLY A 348 26.59 -11.67 -4.02
N GLU A 349 26.04 -12.67 -4.70
CA GLU A 349 26.71 -13.33 -5.84
C GLU A 349 26.24 -12.75 -7.18
N LEU A 350 24.95 -12.38 -7.31
CA LEU A 350 24.32 -12.09 -8.61
C LEU A 350 23.86 -10.63 -8.80
N GLY A 351 23.87 -9.80 -7.74
CA GLY A 351 23.49 -8.38 -7.81
C GLY A 351 21.99 -8.11 -7.93
N VAL A 352 21.14 -9.10 -7.68
CA VAL A 352 19.67 -9.01 -7.78
C VAL A 352 19.11 -8.30 -6.55
N LEU A 353 18.15 -7.38 -6.72
CA LEU A 353 17.38 -6.86 -5.57
C LEU A 353 16.40 -7.93 -5.07
N ALA A 354 16.89 -8.80 -4.18
CA ALA A 354 16.12 -9.89 -3.58
C ALA A 354 15.53 -9.49 -2.22
N TYR A 355 14.30 -9.93 -1.97
CA TYR A 355 13.57 -9.75 -0.72
C TYR A 355 13.12 -11.10 -0.19
N THR A 356 13.00 -11.20 1.13
CA THR A 356 12.32 -12.32 1.81
C THR A 356 11.07 -11.76 2.49
N ILE A 357 9.88 -12.30 2.21
CA ILE A 357 8.61 -11.83 2.80
C ILE A 357 8.05 -12.89 3.73
N GLU A 358 7.96 -12.56 5.01
CA GLU A 358 7.43 -13.41 6.08
C GLU A 358 5.92 -13.18 6.24
N LEU A 359 5.11 -14.06 5.63
CA LEU A 359 3.67 -13.90 5.48
C LEU A 359 2.91 -14.17 6.79
N GLY A 360 2.08 -13.20 7.20
CA GLY A 360 1.13 -13.32 8.29
C GLY A 360 1.76 -13.64 9.65
N THR A 361 0.95 -14.23 10.55
CA THR A 361 1.27 -14.43 11.97
C THR A 361 1.31 -15.90 12.42
N GLN A 362 1.16 -16.85 11.48
CA GLN A 362 1.16 -18.30 11.70
C GLN A 362 1.77 -19.03 10.50
N PHE A 363 2.31 -20.25 10.69
CA PHE A 363 2.84 -21.04 9.56
C PHE A 363 1.73 -21.41 8.56
N VAL A 364 0.53 -21.72 9.07
CA VAL A 364 -0.68 -21.98 8.29
C VAL A 364 -1.87 -21.22 8.90
N PRO A 365 -2.09 -19.95 8.50
CA PRO A 365 -3.22 -19.11 8.93
C PRO A 365 -4.60 -19.74 8.73
N GLU A 366 -5.61 -19.23 9.42
CA GLU A 366 -6.99 -19.68 9.26
C GLU A 366 -7.53 -19.31 7.86
N GLU A 367 -8.46 -20.10 7.33
CA GLU A 367 -8.91 -19.97 5.93
C GLU A 367 -9.52 -18.59 5.62
N SER A 368 -10.12 -17.93 6.62
CA SER A 368 -10.63 -16.56 6.55
C SER A 368 -9.54 -15.49 6.40
N GLU A 369 -8.30 -15.78 6.75
CA GLU A 369 -7.17 -14.86 6.69
C GLU A 369 -6.42 -14.97 5.35
N VAL A 370 -6.37 -16.18 4.78
CA VAL A 370 -5.62 -16.52 3.55
C VAL A 370 -5.92 -15.57 2.41
N ALA A 371 -7.19 -15.34 2.09
CA ALA A 371 -7.59 -14.45 0.99
C ALA A 371 -7.10 -12.99 1.20
N GLY A 372 -7.05 -12.52 2.45
CA GLY A 372 -6.51 -11.21 2.80
C GLY A 372 -4.99 -11.13 2.62
N ILE A 373 -4.27 -12.10 3.18
CA ILE A 373 -2.80 -12.22 3.08
C ILE A 373 -2.37 -12.33 1.62
N VAL A 374 -3.04 -13.17 0.83
CA VAL A 374 -2.76 -13.37 -0.59
C VAL A 374 -3.08 -12.09 -1.38
N SER A 375 -4.24 -11.45 -1.17
CA SER A 375 -4.59 -10.21 -1.88
C SER A 375 -3.63 -9.05 -1.57
N ALA A 376 -3.13 -8.95 -0.35
CA ALA A 376 -2.18 -7.92 0.07
C ALA A 376 -0.79 -8.14 -0.56
N ASN A 377 -0.26 -9.35 -0.47
CA ASN A 377 1.08 -9.65 -0.97
C ASN A 377 1.13 -9.80 -2.51
N LEU A 378 0.02 -10.17 -3.16
CA LEU A 378 -0.12 -10.07 -4.61
C LEU A 378 0.03 -8.61 -5.09
N LYS A 379 -0.58 -7.63 -4.39
CA LYS A 379 -0.44 -6.21 -4.76
C LYS A 379 1.00 -5.72 -4.60
N ALA A 380 1.68 -6.12 -3.53
CA ALA A 380 3.12 -5.84 -3.35
C ALA A 380 3.97 -6.43 -4.49
N ALA A 381 3.72 -7.69 -4.90
CA ALA A 381 4.42 -8.33 -6.00
C ALA A 381 4.14 -7.68 -7.37
N MET A 382 2.90 -7.29 -7.66
CA MET A 382 2.54 -6.56 -8.88
C MET A 382 3.21 -5.17 -8.91
N TRP A 383 3.18 -4.43 -7.80
CA TRP A 383 3.89 -3.16 -7.66
C TRP A 383 5.40 -3.32 -7.92
N MET A 384 6.01 -4.42 -7.47
CA MET A 384 7.41 -4.73 -7.73
C MET A 384 7.68 -4.99 -9.23
N LEU A 385 6.82 -5.70 -9.95
CA LEU A 385 6.92 -5.92 -11.40
C LEU A 385 6.83 -4.61 -12.22
N GLU A 386 5.96 -3.71 -11.77
CA GLU A 386 5.77 -2.38 -12.36
C GLU A 386 7.01 -1.49 -12.13
N ASN A 387 7.52 -1.43 -10.89
CA ASN A 387 8.40 -0.35 -10.43
C ASN A 387 9.86 -0.76 -10.13
N ALA A 388 10.16 -2.05 -9.91
CA ALA A 388 11.50 -2.52 -9.53
C ALA A 388 12.29 -3.20 -10.68
N SER A 389 11.88 -2.98 -11.93
CA SER A 389 12.58 -3.49 -13.12
C SER A 389 13.88 -2.73 -13.46
N ASP A 390 14.20 -1.74 -12.64
CA ASP A 390 15.38 -0.89 -12.70
C ASP A 390 15.75 -0.63 -11.22
N PRO A 391 16.95 -1.05 -10.74
CA PRO A 391 17.34 -0.99 -9.33
C PRO A 391 17.72 0.44 -8.90
N PHE A 392 16.70 1.30 -8.92
CA PHE A 392 16.76 2.74 -9.05
C PHE A 392 17.29 3.28 -10.41
N PRO A 393 16.38 3.90 -11.20
CA PRO A 393 16.67 5.22 -11.73
C PRO A 393 17.33 6.07 -10.64
N PRO A 394 18.47 6.74 -10.89
CA PRO A 394 19.02 7.70 -9.93
C PRO A 394 18.08 8.92 -9.77
N LEU A 395 17.01 9.01 -10.56
CA LEU A 395 16.13 10.14 -10.68
C LEU A 395 14.78 9.86 -10.01
N HIS A 396 14.13 10.92 -9.51
CA HIS A 396 12.83 10.85 -8.85
C HIS A 396 11.95 12.02 -9.26
N HIS A 397 10.68 11.78 -9.58
CA HIS A 397 9.77 12.81 -10.07
C HIS A 397 8.34 12.53 -9.57
N GLU A 398 7.68 13.55 -9.04
CA GLU A 398 6.26 13.51 -8.65
C GLU A 398 5.37 13.85 -9.85
N PRO A 399 4.48 12.95 -10.30
CA PRO A 399 3.67 13.18 -11.49
C PRO A 399 2.74 14.39 -11.37
N LEU A 400 2.68 15.20 -12.42
CA LEU A 400 1.70 16.28 -12.56
C LEU A 400 0.25 15.77 -12.44
N GLY A 401 -0.54 16.43 -11.59
CA GLY A 401 -2.00 16.26 -11.53
C GLY A 401 -2.75 17.01 -12.64
N ALA A 402 -4.05 16.79 -12.75
CA ALA A 402 -4.90 17.54 -13.68
C ALA A 402 -5.02 19.02 -13.26
N THR A 403 -5.15 19.92 -14.24
CA THR A 403 -5.06 21.38 -14.04
C THR A 403 -6.05 22.17 -14.89
N THR A 404 -6.56 23.27 -14.34
CA THR A 404 -7.41 24.26 -15.04
C THR A 404 -6.62 25.44 -15.63
N ASP A 405 -5.30 25.42 -15.51
CA ASP A 405 -4.43 26.38 -16.17
C ASP A 405 -4.19 26.01 -17.64
N LEU A 406 -4.73 26.79 -18.56
CA LEU A 406 -4.48 26.67 -20.01
C LEU A 406 -3.16 27.34 -20.45
N THR A 407 -2.57 28.17 -19.59
CA THR A 407 -1.46 29.07 -19.95
C THR A 407 -0.09 28.49 -19.63
N GLY A 408 0.05 27.82 -18.48
CA GLY A 408 1.30 27.21 -18.04
C GLY A 408 2.45 28.24 -17.89
N PRO A 409 3.71 27.81 -18.04
CA PRO A 409 4.14 26.44 -18.32
C PRO A 409 4.08 25.54 -17.07
N TYR A 410 3.73 24.27 -17.26
CA TYR A 410 3.60 23.29 -16.19
C TYR A 410 4.99 22.85 -15.73
N ALA A 411 5.39 23.28 -14.53
CA ALA A 411 6.73 23.03 -13.99
C ALA A 411 6.94 21.54 -13.66
N VAL A 412 7.98 20.95 -14.24
CA VAL A 412 8.38 19.55 -14.01
C VAL A 412 9.70 19.58 -13.26
N GLN A 413 9.73 19.02 -12.04
CA GLN A 413 10.95 18.87 -11.24
C GLN A 413 11.30 17.41 -11.05
N ALA A 414 12.59 17.09 -11.13
CA ALA A 414 13.10 15.75 -10.92
C ALA A 414 14.40 15.78 -10.09
N THR A 415 14.44 15.05 -8.98
CA THR A 415 15.56 15.05 -8.03
C THR A 415 16.45 13.84 -8.24
N LEU A 416 17.74 14.08 -8.46
CA LEU A 416 18.76 13.05 -8.55
C LEU A 416 19.21 12.61 -7.15
N ARG A 417 18.94 11.35 -6.83
CA ARG A 417 19.35 10.63 -5.62
C ARG A 417 20.72 9.98 -5.90
N ASP A 418 21.66 10.17 -4.98
CA ASP A 418 23.06 9.74 -5.09
C ASP A 418 23.77 10.15 -6.41
N ALA A 419 23.94 11.47 -6.57
CA ALA A 419 24.64 12.08 -7.69
C ALA A 419 26.13 11.67 -7.82
N ALA A 420 26.72 11.05 -6.79
CA ALA A 420 28.10 10.57 -6.83
C ALA A 420 28.22 9.20 -7.50
N ALA A 421 27.23 8.31 -7.32
CA ALA A 421 27.16 7.00 -7.97
C ALA A 421 26.68 7.06 -9.43
N PHE A 422 26.04 8.16 -9.83
CA PHE A 422 25.47 8.34 -11.17
C PHE A 422 25.78 9.74 -11.75
N PRO A 423 26.96 9.93 -12.36
CA PRO A 423 27.32 11.20 -12.99
C PRO A 423 26.50 11.43 -14.26
N VAL A 424 25.68 12.47 -14.25
CA VAL A 424 24.75 12.81 -15.34
C VAL A 424 25.42 13.69 -16.39
N GLU A 425 25.29 13.31 -17.66
CA GLU A 425 25.62 14.17 -18.80
C GLU A 425 24.48 15.16 -19.07
N LYS A 426 23.24 14.65 -19.14
CA LYS A 426 22.02 15.46 -19.30
C LYS A 426 20.76 14.75 -18.84
N LEU A 427 19.70 15.53 -18.67
CA LEU A 427 18.34 15.06 -18.49
C LEU A 427 17.40 15.79 -19.45
N ASP A 428 16.69 15.04 -20.30
CA ASP A 428 15.69 15.59 -21.21
C ASP A 428 14.27 15.31 -20.71
N LEU A 429 13.43 16.33 -20.70
CA LEU A 429 11.97 16.24 -20.58
C LEU A 429 11.39 16.14 -21.99
N VAL A 430 10.71 15.03 -22.29
CA VAL A 430 10.04 14.78 -23.58
C VAL A 430 8.54 14.75 -23.34
N PHE A 431 7.76 15.49 -24.12
CA PHE A 431 6.34 15.68 -23.88
C PHE A 431 5.51 15.84 -25.16
N LYS A 432 4.21 15.59 -25.04
CA LYS A 432 3.22 15.71 -26.11
C LYS A 432 1.98 16.41 -25.57
N LYS A 433 1.72 17.62 -26.07
CA LYS A 433 0.55 18.44 -25.69
C LYS A 433 -0.74 17.87 -26.28
N ALA A 434 -1.87 18.20 -25.65
CA ALA A 434 -3.19 17.78 -26.11
C ALA A 434 -3.43 18.16 -27.59
N GLY A 435 -3.84 17.18 -28.40
CA GLY A 435 -4.09 17.35 -29.82
C GLY A 435 -2.86 17.48 -30.73
N ALA A 436 -1.63 17.45 -30.20
CA ALA A 436 -0.42 17.49 -31.02
C ALA A 436 -0.20 16.18 -31.80
N SER A 437 0.42 16.26 -32.98
CA SER A 437 0.86 15.08 -33.75
C SER A 437 2.15 14.47 -33.19
N GLU A 438 3.12 15.30 -32.83
CA GLU A 438 4.51 14.92 -32.51
C GLU A 438 4.87 15.14 -31.02
N GLU A 439 6.05 14.68 -30.62
CA GLU A 439 6.63 14.94 -29.29
C GLU A 439 7.65 16.08 -29.34
N GLU A 440 7.64 16.96 -28.35
CA GLU A 440 8.62 18.02 -28.11
C GLU A 440 9.63 17.57 -27.04
N ARG A 441 10.85 18.12 -27.07
CA ARG A 441 11.93 17.82 -26.10
C ARG A 441 12.55 19.11 -25.59
N THR A 442 12.85 19.15 -24.29
CA THR A 442 13.64 20.22 -23.65
C THR A 442 14.61 19.63 -22.62
N THR A 443 15.86 20.10 -22.60
CA THR A 443 16.85 19.65 -21.60
C THR A 443 16.63 20.41 -20.29
N MET A 444 16.58 19.71 -19.16
CA MET A 444 16.27 20.26 -17.85
C MET A 444 17.50 20.91 -17.20
N THR A 445 17.30 22.06 -16.56
CA THR A 445 18.35 22.82 -15.86
C THR A 445 18.64 22.19 -14.50
N ALA A 446 19.91 21.82 -14.25
CA ALA A 446 20.36 21.24 -12.99
C ALA A 446 20.77 22.31 -11.96
N SER A 447 20.37 22.13 -10.69
CA SER A 447 20.83 22.90 -9.54
C SER A 447 20.75 22.06 -8.26
N GLY A 448 21.87 21.86 -7.56
CA GLY A 448 21.89 21.15 -6.26
C GLY A 448 21.39 19.69 -6.30
N GLY A 449 21.46 19.03 -7.46
CA GLY A 449 20.89 17.69 -7.67
C GLY A 449 19.41 17.68 -8.08
N VAL A 450 18.72 18.81 -8.04
CA VAL A 450 17.36 18.98 -8.61
C VAL A 450 17.48 19.44 -10.06
N TYR A 451 16.69 18.84 -10.93
CA TYR A 451 16.54 19.22 -12.34
C TYR A 451 15.17 19.85 -12.54
N ALA A 452 15.13 21.01 -13.21
CA ALA A 452 13.89 21.73 -13.50
C ALA A 452 13.71 21.91 -15.01
N GLY A 453 12.52 21.54 -15.49
CA GLY A 453 12.02 21.83 -16.83
C GLY A 453 10.57 22.30 -16.74
N ALA A 454 9.94 22.60 -17.88
CA ALA A 454 8.51 22.87 -17.90
C ALA A 454 7.90 22.51 -19.25
N ILE A 455 6.64 22.08 -19.22
CA ILE A 455 5.83 21.81 -20.41
C ILE A 455 5.04 23.09 -20.75
N PRO A 456 5.14 23.66 -21.96
CA PRO A 456 4.34 24.83 -22.33
C PRO A 456 2.84 24.57 -22.22
N GLY A 457 2.07 25.63 -21.92
CA GLY A 457 0.60 25.59 -21.90
C GLY A 457 -0.01 25.09 -23.22
N GLY A 458 -1.25 24.62 -23.17
CA GLY A 458 -1.89 23.95 -24.30
C GLY A 458 -3.41 23.97 -24.27
N ALA A 459 -3.99 23.31 -25.27
CA ALA A 459 -5.43 23.10 -25.35
C ALA A 459 -5.94 22.12 -24.27
N LEU A 460 -7.25 22.11 -24.06
CA LEU A 460 -7.93 21.10 -23.26
C LEU A 460 -7.64 19.68 -23.77
N GLY A 461 -7.44 18.73 -22.86
CA GLY A 461 -7.20 17.33 -23.16
C GLY A 461 -6.01 16.75 -22.39
N GLU A 462 -5.57 15.58 -22.81
CA GLU A 462 -4.48 14.84 -22.17
C GLU A 462 -3.11 15.28 -22.69
N VAL A 463 -2.16 15.44 -21.77
CA VAL A 463 -0.76 15.77 -22.03
C VAL A 463 0.08 14.63 -21.48
N SER A 464 0.86 13.97 -22.34
CA SER A 464 1.75 12.88 -21.94
C SER A 464 3.21 13.34 -21.93
N TYR A 465 4.03 12.85 -21.00
CA TYR A 465 5.44 13.23 -20.91
C TYR A 465 6.30 12.17 -20.22
N ARG A 466 7.62 12.28 -20.36
CA ARG A 466 8.61 11.41 -19.73
C ARG A 466 9.92 12.14 -19.53
N LEU A 467 10.78 11.54 -18.72
CA LEU A 467 12.14 11.99 -18.45
C LEU A 467 13.12 10.98 -19.03
N GLU A 468 14.13 11.45 -19.76
CA GLU A 468 15.20 10.65 -20.38
C GLU A 468 16.57 11.16 -19.90
N LEU A 469 17.18 10.42 -18.97
CA LEU A 469 18.48 10.74 -18.39
C LEU A 469 19.61 10.01 -19.13
N GLN A 470 20.74 10.69 -19.33
CA GLN A 470 21.97 10.11 -19.88
C GLN A 470 23.15 10.37 -18.95
N ALA A 471 23.96 9.34 -18.72
CA ALA A 471 25.15 9.35 -17.85
C ALA A 471 26.42 9.63 -18.64
N THR A 472 27.44 10.20 -18.00
CA THR A 472 28.76 10.40 -18.62
C THR A 472 29.53 9.10 -18.87
N ASP A 473 29.08 7.97 -18.29
CA ASP A 473 29.58 6.62 -18.56
C ASP A 473 28.75 5.84 -19.62
N GLY A 474 27.77 6.51 -20.25
CA GLY A 474 26.94 5.94 -21.32
C GLY A 474 25.70 5.17 -20.84
N ARG A 475 25.46 5.03 -19.52
CA ARG A 475 24.17 4.54 -19.00
C ARG A 475 23.03 5.51 -19.36
N SER A 476 21.82 4.99 -19.58
CA SER A 476 20.62 5.79 -19.84
C SER A 476 19.42 5.28 -19.06
N VAL A 477 18.58 6.19 -18.57
CA VAL A 477 17.43 5.90 -17.71
C VAL A 477 16.19 6.63 -18.21
N ARG A 478 15.02 5.98 -18.16
CA ARG A 478 13.72 6.54 -18.58
C ARG A 478 12.70 6.48 -17.43
N LEU A 479 12.01 7.59 -17.18
CA LEU A 479 10.91 7.67 -16.22
C LEU A 479 9.61 8.18 -16.88
N PRO A 480 8.48 7.44 -16.80
CA PRO A 480 8.36 6.11 -16.20
C PRO A 480 8.96 5.06 -17.14
N ALA A 481 9.52 3.98 -16.57
CA ALA A 481 10.12 2.89 -17.36
C ALA A 481 9.10 2.15 -18.25
N SER A 482 7.80 2.24 -17.92
CA SER A 482 6.68 1.61 -18.62
C SER A 482 6.07 2.44 -19.75
N GLY A 483 6.45 3.71 -19.95
CA GLY A 483 5.83 4.54 -21.00
C GLY A 483 6.06 6.05 -20.82
N ASN A 484 4.96 6.78 -20.67
CA ASN A 484 4.89 8.22 -20.37
C ASN A 484 3.98 8.41 -19.14
N TYR A 485 4.27 9.40 -18.30
CA TYR A 485 3.28 9.99 -17.39
C TYR A 485 2.19 10.73 -18.19
N THR A 486 1.00 10.89 -17.62
CA THR A 486 -0.12 11.61 -18.24
C THR A 486 -0.82 12.51 -17.23
N PHE A 487 -1.13 13.75 -17.62
CA PHE A 487 -2.02 14.64 -16.88
C PHE A 487 -3.04 15.27 -17.83
N LYS A 488 -4.09 15.89 -17.30
CA LYS A 488 -5.17 16.49 -18.11
C LYS A 488 -5.28 17.98 -17.86
N VAL A 489 -5.26 18.75 -18.95
CA VAL A 489 -5.64 20.17 -18.97
C VAL A 489 -7.15 20.22 -19.18
N VAL A 490 -7.88 20.77 -18.21
CA VAL A 490 -9.34 20.64 -18.09
C VAL A 490 -10.02 21.99 -17.85
N ASP A 491 -11.31 22.09 -18.16
CA ASP A 491 -12.11 23.30 -17.90
C ASP A 491 -12.57 23.39 -16.43
N SER A 492 -12.60 22.25 -15.75
CA SER A 492 -13.18 22.04 -14.43
C SER A 492 -12.44 20.90 -13.70
N LEU A 493 -12.31 21.02 -12.38
CA LEU A 493 -11.50 20.15 -11.54
C LEU A 493 -12.11 20.05 -10.15
N VAL A 494 -12.36 18.84 -9.65
CA VAL A 494 -12.74 18.62 -8.26
C VAL A 494 -11.49 18.60 -7.38
N LEU A 495 -11.50 19.27 -6.23
CA LEU A 495 -10.43 19.14 -5.24
C LEU A 495 -10.88 18.15 -4.16
N VAL A 496 -10.09 17.11 -3.94
CA VAL A 496 -10.25 16.16 -2.84
C VAL A 496 -9.28 16.56 -1.74
N VAL A 497 -9.77 17.05 -0.60
CA VAL A 497 -8.95 17.36 0.57
C VAL A 497 -9.00 16.16 1.52
N ALA A 498 -7.85 15.52 1.69
CA ALA A 498 -7.60 14.44 2.62
C ALA A 498 -7.07 15.05 3.92
N ASP A 499 -7.95 15.10 4.93
CA ASP A 499 -7.72 15.69 6.24
C ASP A 499 -7.73 14.60 7.33
N ASP A 500 -7.20 13.42 6.96
CA ASP A 500 -7.20 12.20 7.76
C ASP A 500 -5.81 11.80 8.26
N SER A 501 -5.79 10.94 9.28
CA SER A 501 -4.53 10.54 9.94
C SER A 501 -3.65 9.58 9.12
N SER A 502 -4.20 8.98 8.06
CA SER A 502 -3.60 7.91 7.26
C SER A 502 -3.85 8.14 5.77
N ALA A 503 -2.99 7.68 4.86
CA ALA A 503 -3.24 7.81 3.42
C ALA A 503 -4.31 6.82 2.88
N GLY A 504 -5.19 6.31 3.75
CA GLY A 504 -6.04 5.15 3.50
C GLY A 504 -7.39 5.48 2.86
N TYR A 505 -8.02 6.61 3.19
CA TYR A 505 -9.43 6.83 2.87
C TYR A 505 -9.64 7.62 1.57
N ALA A 506 -8.67 8.43 1.13
CA ALA A 506 -8.70 9.16 -0.14
C ALA A 506 -9.14 8.31 -1.35
N ARG A 507 -8.71 7.04 -1.41
CA ARG A 507 -9.02 6.09 -2.50
C ARG A 507 -10.51 5.89 -2.75
N PHE A 508 -11.37 6.04 -1.75
CA PHE A 508 -12.82 5.88 -1.88
C PHE A 508 -13.47 7.09 -2.58
N TYR A 509 -12.86 8.27 -2.44
CA TYR A 509 -13.26 9.52 -3.08
C TYR A 509 -12.73 9.58 -4.52
N THR A 510 -11.46 9.22 -4.74
CA THR A 510 -10.87 9.20 -6.08
C THR A 510 -11.55 8.17 -6.97
N ALA A 511 -11.73 6.93 -6.52
CA ALA A 511 -12.39 5.88 -7.31
C ALA A 511 -13.84 6.25 -7.71
N ALA A 512 -14.55 7.00 -6.86
CA ALA A 512 -15.86 7.55 -7.23
C ALA A 512 -15.74 8.57 -8.37
N LEU A 513 -14.78 9.49 -8.31
CA LEU A 513 -14.52 10.49 -9.36
C LEU A 513 -14.01 9.86 -10.68
N ASP A 514 -13.13 8.86 -10.60
CA ASP A 514 -12.66 8.05 -11.72
C ASP A 514 -13.83 7.38 -12.45
N SER A 515 -14.73 6.73 -11.69
CA SER A 515 -15.95 6.08 -12.23
C SER A 515 -16.97 7.06 -12.84
N LEU A 516 -16.77 8.37 -12.63
CA LEU A 516 -17.56 9.47 -13.20
C LEU A 516 -16.82 10.21 -14.31
N GLY A 517 -15.57 9.83 -14.61
CA GLY A 517 -14.69 10.54 -15.55
C GLY A 517 -14.38 11.98 -15.15
N LYS A 518 -14.57 12.36 -13.87
CA LYS A 518 -14.34 13.73 -13.38
C LYS A 518 -12.85 13.91 -13.11
N ALA A 519 -12.24 14.92 -13.70
CA ALA A 519 -10.86 15.28 -13.35
C ALA A 519 -10.80 15.86 -11.94
N TYR A 520 -9.77 15.47 -11.19
CA TYR A 520 -9.55 15.93 -9.82
C TYR A 520 -8.07 16.12 -9.49
N SER A 521 -7.83 16.78 -8.36
CA SER A 521 -6.54 16.79 -7.65
C SER A 521 -6.77 16.40 -6.20
N VAL A 522 -5.75 15.82 -5.54
CA VAL A 522 -5.78 15.47 -4.12
C VAL A 522 -4.86 16.41 -3.35
N TRP A 523 -5.32 16.90 -2.21
CA TRP A 523 -4.54 17.70 -1.27
C TRP A 523 -4.50 17.00 0.08
N ASP A 524 -3.32 16.54 0.47
CA ASP A 524 -3.04 15.94 1.78
C ASP A 524 -2.67 17.06 2.78
N THR A 525 -3.50 17.28 3.81
CA THR A 525 -3.28 18.34 4.81
C THR A 525 -2.15 18.01 5.78
N LYS A 526 -1.86 16.73 6.01
CA LYS A 526 -0.76 16.24 6.84
C LYS A 526 0.59 16.45 6.16
N ALA A 527 0.64 16.42 4.84
CA ALA A 527 1.82 16.74 4.03
C ALA A 527 1.95 18.25 3.73
N SER A 528 0.84 18.95 3.48
CA SER A 528 0.84 20.30 2.88
C SER A 528 0.26 21.42 3.76
N GLY A 529 -0.29 21.08 4.93
CA GLY A 529 -1.13 21.97 5.74
C GLY A 529 -2.52 22.20 5.12
N SER A 530 -3.34 23.01 5.78
CA SER A 530 -4.67 23.42 5.27
C SER A 530 -4.55 24.11 3.89
N PRO A 531 -5.39 23.78 2.89
CA PRO A 531 -5.43 24.49 1.62
C PRO A 531 -5.71 25.98 1.80
N SER A 532 -5.23 26.84 0.90
CA SER A 532 -5.67 28.24 0.90
C SER A 532 -7.10 28.37 0.37
N ALA A 533 -7.86 29.37 0.85
CA ALA A 533 -9.17 29.70 0.28
C ALA A 533 -9.09 30.17 -1.21
N ALA A 534 -7.89 30.48 -1.72
CA ALA A 534 -7.66 30.66 -3.15
C ALA A 534 -7.59 29.31 -3.90
N ALA A 535 -6.91 28.31 -3.34
CA ALA A 535 -6.85 26.96 -3.89
C ALA A 535 -8.24 26.29 -3.92
N LEU A 536 -9.03 26.40 -2.84
CA LEU A 536 -10.40 25.87 -2.82
C LEU A 536 -11.28 26.52 -3.91
N ARG A 537 -11.12 27.82 -4.16
CA ARG A 537 -11.86 28.56 -5.21
C ARG A 537 -11.41 28.27 -6.64
N ALA A 538 -10.24 27.65 -6.84
CA ALA A 538 -9.80 27.22 -8.16
C ALA A 538 -10.50 25.93 -8.63
N ALA A 539 -11.11 25.19 -7.70
CA ALA A 539 -11.85 23.96 -7.96
C ALA A 539 -13.33 24.21 -8.31
N SER A 540 -13.91 23.37 -9.16
CA SER A 540 -15.34 23.41 -9.49
C SER A 540 -16.23 22.84 -8.37
N ALA A 541 -15.65 22.08 -7.45
CA ALA A 541 -16.21 21.66 -6.17
C ALA A 541 -15.08 21.13 -5.26
N VAL A 542 -15.31 21.11 -3.94
CA VAL A 542 -14.41 20.50 -2.95
C VAL A 542 -15.11 19.31 -2.30
N LEU A 543 -14.47 18.15 -2.31
CA LEU A 543 -14.75 17.04 -1.39
C LEU A 543 -13.75 17.17 -0.24
N TRP A 544 -14.21 17.27 1.00
CA TRP A 544 -13.34 17.30 2.19
C TRP A 544 -13.72 16.14 3.10
N PHE A 545 -12.73 15.42 3.63
CA PHE A 545 -13.00 14.34 4.56
C PHE A 545 -11.95 14.15 5.65
N THR A 546 -12.40 13.65 6.80
CA THR A 546 -11.60 13.50 8.04
C THR A 546 -11.35 12.03 8.42
N GLY A 547 -12.02 11.09 7.73
CA GLY A 547 -11.84 9.65 7.89
C GLY A 547 -12.26 9.12 9.26
N ASP A 548 -11.28 8.68 10.04
CA ASP A 548 -11.43 8.11 11.39
C ASP A 548 -10.95 9.04 12.51
N ALA A 549 -10.64 10.30 12.21
CA ALA A 549 -10.27 11.28 13.21
C ALA A 549 -11.45 11.59 14.16
N SER A 550 -11.25 11.34 15.46
CA SER A 550 -12.24 11.66 16.51
C SER A 550 -11.94 12.97 17.27
N SER A 551 -10.94 13.74 16.79
CA SER A 551 -10.50 15.03 17.36
C SER A 551 -9.57 15.75 16.38
N ASN A 552 -9.54 17.08 16.40
CA ASN A 552 -8.90 17.92 15.37
C ASN A 552 -9.45 17.68 13.95
N THR A 553 -10.72 17.27 13.86
CA THR A 553 -11.42 16.90 12.62
C THR A 553 -11.48 18.02 11.59
N LEU A 554 -11.69 19.26 12.05
CA LEU A 554 -11.51 20.48 11.28
C LEU A 554 -10.86 21.49 12.20
N THR A 555 -9.58 21.79 12.00
CA THR A 555 -8.86 22.71 12.89
C THR A 555 -9.40 24.14 12.75
N ALA A 556 -8.98 25.04 13.64
CA ALA A 556 -9.32 26.45 13.53
C ALA A 556 -8.85 27.09 12.21
N ALA A 557 -7.81 26.55 11.56
CA ALA A 557 -7.38 26.99 10.23
C ALA A 557 -8.35 26.55 9.14
N ASP A 558 -8.75 25.27 9.14
CA ASP A 558 -9.67 24.69 8.16
C ASP A 558 -11.05 25.35 8.24
N GLN A 559 -11.56 25.54 9.46
CA GLN A 559 -12.82 26.26 9.69
C GLN A 559 -12.75 27.71 9.18
N ALA A 560 -11.61 28.40 9.27
CA ALA A 560 -11.43 29.75 8.75
C ALA A 560 -11.37 29.76 7.20
N VAL A 561 -10.60 28.84 6.61
CA VAL A 561 -10.49 28.64 5.15
C VAL A 561 -11.85 28.30 4.54
N LEU A 562 -12.56 27.33 5.11
CA LEU A 562 -13.88 26.88 4.67
C LEU A 562 -14.94 27.97 4.89
N THR A 563 -14.82 28.78 5.95
CA THR A 563 -15.63 30.00 6.13
C THR A 563 -15.44 30.95 4.95
N THR A 564 -14.21 31.32 4.60
CA THR A 564 -13.92 32.23 3.47
C THR A 564 -14.37 31.66 2.13
N PHE A 565 -14.16 30.35 1.90
CA PHE A 565 -14.59 29.65 0.71
C PHE A 565 -16.12 29.67 0.54
N LEU A 566 -16.87 29.24 1.56
CA LEU A 566 -18.34 29.22 1.51
C LEU A 566 -18.92 30.65 1.47
N SER A 567 -18.32 31.62 2.15
CA SER A 567 -18.70 33.04 2.07
C SER A 567 -18.64 33.58 0.63
N SER A 568 -17.68 33.12 -0.16
CA SER A 568 -17.44 33.59 -1.53
C SER A 568 -18.02 32.68 -2.62
N GLY A 569 -19.08 31.93 -2.31
CA GLY A 569 -19.81 31.10 -3.28
C GLY A 569 -19.27 29.68 -3.45
N GLY A 570 -18.40 29.24 -2.54
CA GLY A 570 -17.79 27.90 -2.55
C GLY A 570 -18.79 26.75 -2.50
N ARG A 571 -18.33 25.56 -2.91
CA ARG A 571 -19.11 24.33 -3.05
C ARG A 571 -18.39 23.20 -2.33
N LEU A 572 -18.97 22.71 -1.24
CA LEU A 572 -18.38 21.74 -0.33
C LEU A 572 -19.29 20.51 -0.19
N LEU A 573 -18.72 19.32 -0.35
CA LEU A 573 -19.27 18.09 0.23
C LEU A 573 -18.30 17.65 1.34
N LEU A 574 -18.73 17.71 2.59
CA LEU A 574 -17.94 17.41 3.78
C LEU A 574 -18.39 16.08 4.38
N PHE A 575 -17.45 15.16 4.60
CA PHE A 575 -17.70 13.80 5.07
C PHE A 575 -16.83 13.44 6.27
N GLY A 576 -17.39 12.74 7.26
CA GLY A 576 -16.61 12.14 8.33
C GLY A 576 -17.47 11.76 9.52
N GLN A 577 -17.00 10.79 10.30
CA GLN A 577 -17.48 10.59 11.67
C GLN A 577 -16.86 11.66 12.60
N ASP A 578 -17.45 11.84 13.78
CA ASP A 578 -16.97 12.70 14.86
C ASP A 578 -16.75 14.21 14.59
N ILE A 579 -16.99 14.73 13.37
CA ILE A 579 -16.83 16.16 13.06
C ILE A 579 -17.72 17.02 13.97
N GLY A 580 -18.99 16.68 14.09
CA GLY A 580 -19.92 17.33 15.00
C GLY A 580 -19.67 16.97 16.46
N TYR A 581 -19.09 15.81 16.77
CA TYR A 581 -18.65 15.54 18.14
C TYR A 581 -17.52 16.49 18.56
N ASP A 582 -16.54 16.72 17.70
CA ASP A 582 -15.39 17.57 17.96
C ASP A 582 -15.77 19.07 17.91
N ILE A 583 -16.30 19.54 16.78
CA ILE A 583 -16.50 20.98 16.50
C ILE A 583 -17.93 21.51 16.76
N LYS A 584 -18.81 20.74 17.44
CA LYS A 584 -20.23 21.07 17.76
C LYS A 584 -20.51 22.53 18.09
N GLU A 585 -19.69 23.13 18.95
CA GLU A 585 -19.96 24.47 19.47
C GLU A 585 -19.52 25.60 18.54
N SER A 586 -18.73 25.30 17.51
CA SER A 586 -18.08 26.28 16.63
C SER A 586 -19.06 27.16 15.84
N ALA A 587 -18.60 28.36 15.50
CA ALA A 587 -19.32 29.26 14.60
C ALA A 587 -19.41 28.69 13.17
N PHE A 588 -18.43 27.90 12.71
CA PHE A 588 -18.46 27.29 11.39
C PHE A 588 -19.60 26.25 11.27
N TYR A 589 -19.64 25.29 12.21
CA TYR A 589 -20.64 24.23 12.23
C TYR A 589 -22.08 24.76 12.25
N LYS A 590 -22.36 25.73 13.14
CA LYS A 590 -23.70 26.32 13.28
C LYS A 590 -24.07 27.29 12.16
N ASN A 591 -23.14 28.11 11.66
CA ASN A 591 -23.48 29.17 10.70
C ASN A 591 -23.28 28.81 9.23
N TYR A 592 -22.35 27.90 8.90
CA TYR A 592 -22.01 27.54 7.51
C TYR A 592 -22.49 26.15 7.13
N LEU A 593 -22.27 25.12 7.96
CA LEU A 593 -22.88 23.80 7.73
C LEU A 593 -24.38 23.79 8.08
N LYS A 594 -24.84 24.76 8.90
CA LYS A 594 -26.20 24.82 9.48
C LYS A 594 -26.55 23.56 10.28
N ALA A 595 -25.56 22.99 10.96
CA ALA A 595 -25.70 21.78 11.73
C ALA A 595 -25.84 22.06 13.24
N LYS A 596 -26.57 21.18 13.92
CA LYS A 596 -26.53 20.98 15.37
C LYS A 596 -26.18 19.52 15.64
N PHE A 597 -25.27 19.24 16.56
CA PHE A 597 -24.93 17.88 16.99
C PHE A 597 -25.99 17.39 17.99
N VAL A 598 -26.30 16.09 17.93
CA VAL A 598 -27.36 15.46 18.75
C VAL A 598 -26.85 14.23 19.49
N ALA A 599 -26.11 13.34 18.81
CA ALA A 599 -25.55 12.14 19.43
C ALA A 599 -24.33 11.61 18.67
N ASP A 600 -23.44 10.98 19.45
CA ASP A 600 -22.14 10.39 19.06
C ASP A 600 -22.24 9.23 18.07
N SER A 601 -23.38 8.55 18.05
CA SER A 601 -23.61 7.43 17.17
C SER A 601 -25.10 7.30 16.84
N SER A 602 -25.38 6.98 15.58
CA SER A 602 -26.72 6.62 15.12
C SER A 602 -27.26 5.41 15.87
N GLY A 603 -26.41 4.41 16.17
CA GLY A 603 -26.81 3.06 16.58
C GLY A 603 -27.49 2.26 15.47
N ASP A 604 -27.38 2.70 14.21
CA ASP A 604 -28.05 2.14 13.04
C ASP A 604 -27.24 2.44 11.75
N PRO A 605 -26.78 1.42 11.00
CA PRO A 605 -25.96 1.63 9.80
C PRO A 605 -26.79 1.94 8.54
N ALA A 606 -28.11 1.76 8.53
CA ALA A 606 -28.92 1.93 7.33
C ALA A 606 -29.40 3.38 7.21
N LEU A 607 -29.27 3.99 6.02
CA LEU A 607 -29.78 5.33 5.71
C LEU A 607 -30.71 5.34 4.50
N SER A 608 -31.72 6.19 4.56
CA SER A 608 -32.65 6.50 3.46
C SER A 608 -32.57 7.98 3.09
N GLY A 609 -32.52 8.27 1.78
CA GLY A 609 -32.39 9.61 1.25
C GLY A 609 -33.71 10.37 1.17
N ALA A 610 -33.72 11.60 1.68
CA ALA A 610 -34.91 12.41 1.88
C ALA A 610 -35.51 12.95 0.56
N ALA A 611 -36.84 12.84 0.45
CA ALA A 611 -37.59 13.35 -0.70
C ALA A 611 -37.41 14.87 -0.89
N GLY A 612 -37.38 15.31 -2.15
CA GLY A 612 -37.15 16.72 -2.51
C GLY A 612 -35.70 17.18 -2.46
N THR A 613 -34.74 16.28 -2.14
CA THR A 613 -33.29 16.57 -2.17
C THR A 613 -32.58 15.74 -3.24
N PHE A 614 -31.29 15.99 -3.47
CA PHE A 614 -30.49 15.19 -4.42
C PHE A 614 -30.33 13.73 -3.98
N ALA A 615 -30.42 13.46 -2.66
CA ALA A 615 -30.40 12.13 -2.07
C ALA A 615 -31.73 11.35 -2.27
N ALA A 616 -32.80 11.99 -2.74
CA ALA A 616 -34.10 11.34 -2.89
C ALA A 616 -34.02 10.02 -3.68
N GLY A 617 -34.58 8.96 -3.11
CA GLY A 617 -34.58 7.61 -3.68
C GLY A 617 -33.30 6.80 -3.44
N MET A 618 -32.27 7.35 -2.81
CA MET A 618 -31.09 6.59 -2.40
C MET A 618 -31.35 5.79 -1.13
N SER A 619 -30.76 4.60 -1.05
CA SER A 619 -30.54 3.86 0.20
C SER A 619 -29.06 3.53 0.32
N ILE A 620 -28.53 3.63 1.53
CA ILE A 620 -27.12 3.43 1.86
C ILE A 620 -27.06 2.52 3.09
N THR A 621 -26.02 1.71 3.20
CA THR A 621 -25.69 1.01 4.45
C THR A 621 -24.21 1.24 4.76
N LEU A 622 -23.93 1.69 5.98
CA LEU A 622 -22.57 1.93 6.47
C LEU A 622 -21.91 0.63 6.92
N SER A 623 -20.59 0.55 6.76
CA SER A 623 -19.78 -0.62 7.17
C SER A 623 -20.20 -1.94 6.51
N ALA A 624 -20.76 -1.89 5.30
CA ALA A 624 -21.23 -3.04 4.53
C ALA A 624 -20.36 -3.30 3.30
N GLY A 625 -20.11 -4.58 2.98
CA GLY A 625 -19.36 -4.99 1.79
C GLY A 625 -17.90 -4.56 1.85
N ASP A 626 -17.52 -3.61 0.99
CA ASP A 626 -16.14 -3.09 0.82
C ASP A 626 -15.85 -1.81 1.65
N ALA A 627 -16.82 -1.38 2.47
CA ALA A 627 -16.68 -0.20 3.31
C ALA A 627 -15.78 -0.41 4.53
N VAL A 628 -15.11 0.66 4.96
CA VAL A 628 -14.43 0.76 6.26
C VAL A 628 -15.47 0.86 7.37
N GLN A 629 -15.14 0.29 8.54
CA GLN A 629 -15.98 0.39 9.73
C GLN A 629 -16.13 1.85 10.20
N GLN A 630 -17.33 2.41 10.04
CA GLN A 630 -17.76 3.62 10.74
C GLN A 630 -18.11 3.24 12.18
N ARG A 631 -17.40 3.80 13.16
CA ARG A 631 -17.61 3.52 14.59
C ARG A 631 -18.57 4.53 15.23
N TYR A 632 -18.43 5.79 14.83
CA TYR A 632 -19.18 6.91 15.40
C TYR A 632 -19.93 7.71 14.31
N PRO A 633 -20.72 7.06 13.43
CA PRO A 633 -21.54 7.77 12.45
C PRO A 633 -22.57 8.61 13.20
N GLU A 634 -22.35 9.92 13.21
CA GLU A 634 -22.97 10.83 14.16
C GLU A 634 -24.41 11.19 13.78
N VAL A 635 -25.12 11.77 14.75
CA VAL A 635 -26.49 12.24 14.62
C VAL A 635 -26.54 13.74 14.73
N ILE A 636 -27.18 14.37 13.75
CA ILE A 636 -27.24 15.81 13.59
C ILE A 636 -28.69 16.30 13.43
N GLU A 637 -28.87 17.61 13.48
CA GLU A 637 -30.12 18.32 13.18
C GLU A 637 -29.85 19.43 12.17
N ALA A 638 -30.77 19.61 11.22
CA ALA A 638 -30.74 20.73 10.28
C ALA A 638 -31.26 22.01 10.96
N LEU A 639 -30.44 23.05 11.01
CA LEU A 639 -30.83 24.39 11.43
C LEU A 639 -31.48 25.17 10.28
N THR A 640 -32.11 26.30 10.60
CA THR A 640 -32.71 27.22 9.62
C THR A 640 -31.70 27.60 8.53
N GLY A 641 -32.04 27.25 7.28
CA GLY A 641 -31.15 27.41 6.13
C GLY A 641 -30.45 26.13 5.66
N ALA A 642 -30.80 24.96 6.21
CA ALA A 642 -30.51 23.65 5.65
C ALA A 642 -31.76 22.75 5.58
N ALA A 643 -31.62 21.60 4.92
CA ALA A 643 -32.59 20.51 4.86
C ALA A 643 -31.88 19.16 5.04
N THR A 644 -32.59 18.18 5.62
CA THR A 644 -32.14 16.79 5.74
C THR A 644 -31.88 16.16 4.38
N LEU A 645 -30.70 15.56 4.19
CA LEU A 645 -30.38 14.69 3.05
C LEU A 645 -30.63 13.22 3.34
N PHE A 646 -30.19 12.73 4.50
CA PHE A 646 -30.30 11.32 4.88
C PHE A 646 -30.76 11.15 6.32
N THR A 647 -31.61 10.15 6.51
CA THR A 647 -32.14 9.72 7.81
C THR A 647 -31.77 8.26 8.02
N TYR A 648 -31.22 7.93 9.19
CA TYR A 648 -30.97 6.57 9.64
C TYR A 648 -32.29 5.78 9.79
N GLY A 649 -32.26 4.45 9.74
CA GLY A 649 -33.45 3.59 9.87
C GLY A 649 -34.30 3.87 11.12
N ASN A 650 -33.65 4.24 12.23
CA ASN A 650 -34.26 4.67 13.49
C ASN A 650 -34.81 6.12 13.51
N GLY A 651 -34.89 6.80 12.37
CA GLY A 651 -35.52 8.12 12.21
C GLY A 651 -34.63 9.32 12.57
N LYS A 652 -33.39 9.10 13.02
CA LYS A 652 -32.39 10.13 13.30
C LYS A 652 -31.77 10.68 12.01
N VAL A 653 -31.33 11.94 11.97
CA VAL A 653 -30.70 12.52 10.77
C VAL A 653 -29.17 12.31 10.77
N GLY A 654 -28.62 11.87 9.64
CA GLY A 654 -27.18 11.61 9.45
C GLY A 654 -26.50 12.48 8.38
N ALA A 655 -27.27 13.21 7.56
CA ALA A 655 -26.71 14.19 6.62
C ALA A 655 -27.68 15.33 6.32
N ILE A 656 -27.14 16.52 6.02
CA ILE A 656 -27.89 17.74 5.70
C ILE A 656 -27.24 18.52 4.55
N ALA A 657 -27.99 19.42 3.91
CA ALA A 657 -27.47 20.35 2.91
C ALA A 657 -28.04 21.76 3.10
N THR A 658 -27.19 22.78 2.90
CA THR A 658 -27.58 24.19 2.96
C THR A 658 -28.58 24.56 1.86
N THR A 659 -29.73 25.08 2.24
CA THR A 659 -30.76 25.63 1.35
C THR A 659 -30.65 27.16 1.20
N SER A 660 -29.90 27.84 2.07
CA SER A 660 -29.64 29.28 1.98
C SER A 660 -28.22 29.65 2.41
N GLY A 661 -27.58 30.52 1.63
CA GLY A 661 -26.23 31.02 1.84
C GLY A 661 -25.64 31.57 0.53
N PRO A 662 -24.45 32.18 0.55
CA PRO A 662 -23.71 32.53 -0.67
C PRO A 662 -23.16 31.28 -1.37
N GLY A 663 -22.49 30.39 -0.61
CA GLY A 663 -22.04 29.07 -1.07
C GLY A 663 -23.01 27.92 -0.75
N ARG A 664 -22.63 26.70 -1.12
CA ARG A 664 -23.33 25.45 -0.82
C ARG A 664 -22.43 24.48 -0.06
N ALA A 665 -22.94 23.95 1.05
CA ALA A 665 -22.35 22.85 1.78
C ALA A 665 -23.36 21.70 1.92
N ALA A 666 -22.96 20.48 1.57
CA ALA A 666 -23.55 19.26 2.09
C ALA A 666 -22.63 18.69 3.17
N TYR A 667 -23.22 18.21 4.26
CA TYR A 667 -22.50 17.66 5.40
C TYR A 667 -23.07 16.27 5.72
N PHE A 668 -22.17 15.28 5.76
CA PHE A 668 -22.46 13.89 6.06
C PHE A 668 -21.72 13.52 7.35
N GLY A 669 -22.46 13.15 8.39
CA GLY A 669 -21.92 12.66 9.68
C GLY A 669 -21.36 11.24 9.61
N PHE A 670 -20.83 10.87 8.46
CA PHE A 670 -20.20 9.60 8.14
C PHE A 670 -19.27 9.82 6.95
N GLY A 671 -18.18 9.07 6.89
CA GLY A 671 -17.25 9.10 5.77
C GLY A 671 -17.76 8.35 4.54
N LEU A 672 -17.27 8.72 3.35
CA LEU A 672 -17.64 8.06 2.09
C LEU A 672 -17.02 6.65 2.02
N GLU A 673 -15.85 6.46 2.63
CA GLU A 673 -15.24 5.14 2.86
C GLU A 673 -16.12 4.21 3.70
N GLY A 674 -17.04 4.78 4.50
CA GLY A 674 -18.05 4.05 5.25
C GLY A 674 -19.23 3.55 4.42
N VAL A 675 -19.48 4.10 3.23
CA VAL A 675 -20.63 3.77 2.39
C VAL A 675 -20.38 2.49 1.60
N GLY A 676 -21.18 1.45 1.86
CA GLY A 676 -21.03 0.14 1.22
C GLY A 676 -21.36 0.13 -0.27
N GLY A 677 -20.46 -0.44 -1.07
CA GLY A 677 -20.60 -0.58 -2.52
C GLY A 677 -20.10 0.63 -3.31
N ALA A 678 -19.28 0.38 -4.33
CA ALA A 678 -18.75 1.40 -5.23
C ALA A 678 -19.85 2.23 -5.92
N ASP A 679 -20.93 1.60 -6.39
CA ASP A 679 -22.05 2.30 -7.04
C ASP A 679 -22.78 3.27 -6.09
N SER A 680 -22.91 2.90 -4.82
CA SER A 680 -23.49 3.77 -3.77
C SER A 680 -22.64 5.04 -3.58
N ARG A 681 -21.32 4.87 -3.53
CA ARG A 681 -20.36 5.98 -3.39
C ARG A 681 -20.33 6.86 -4.65
N LYS A 682 -20.28 6.23 -5.84
CA LYS A 682 -20.39 6.90 -7.14
C LYS A 682 -21.64 7.77 -7.20
N ALA A 683 -22.81 7.19 -6.96
CA ALA A 683 -24.09 7.90 -7.03
C ALA A 683 -24.19 9.05 -6.01
N LEU A 684 -23.61 8.89 -4.80
CA LEU A 684 -23.59 9.95 -3.79
C LEU A 684 -22.73 11.14 -4.22
N VAL A 685 -21.53 10.88 -4.75
CA VAL A 685 -20.62 11.91 -5.27
C VAL A 685 -21.21 12.58 -6.52
N GLU A 686 -21.75 11.81 -7.46
CA GLU A 686 -22.42 12.29 -8.68
C GLU A 686 -23.54 13.28 -8.37
N LYS A 687 -24.54 12.84 -7.59
CA LYS A 687 -25.70 13.66 -7.20
C LYS A 687 -25.29 14.87 -6.34
N GLY A 688 -24.28 14.74 -5.48
CA GLY A 688 -23.77 15.83 -4.67
C GLY A 688 -23.05 16.90 -5.50
N LEU A 689 -22.21 16.49 -6.45
CA LEU A 689 -21.51 17.40 -7.35
C LEU A 689 -22.47 18.14 -8.29
N ASP A 690 -23.44 17.44 -8.87
CA ASP A 690 -24.44 18.05 -9.75
C ASP A 690 -25.33 19.03 -8.97
N TRP A 691 -25.71 18.69 -7.73
CA TRP A 691 -26.39 19.64 -6.83
C TRP A 691 -25.53 20.87 -6.51
N ALA A 692 -24.23 20.71 -6.28
CA ALA A 692 -23.33 21.85 -6.05
C ALA A 692 -23.19 22.72 -7.30
N ALA A 693 -23.13 22.10 -8.48
CA ALA A 693 -23.02 22.77 -9.77
C ALA A 693 -24.28 23.57 -10.14
N ALA A 694 -25.49 23.07 -9.85
CA ALA A 694 -26.76 23.69 -10.25
C ALA A 694 -27.01 25.12 -9.71
N SER A 695 -26.22 25.60 -8.73
CA SER A 695 -26.23 27.01 -8.31
C SER A 695 -25.36 27.94 -9.15
N ALA A 696 -24.42 27.43 -9.96
CA ALA A 696 -23.55 28.23 -10.81
C ALA A 696 -24.37 29.00 -11.84
N ASP A 697 -25.17 28.27 -12.62
CA ASP A 697 -26.04 28.84 -13.65
C ASP A 697 -27.15 29.70 -13.04
N ALA A 698 -27.70 29.30 -11.89
CA ALA A 698 -28.68 30.10 -11.16
C ALA A 698 -28.11 31.46 -10.70
N SER A 699 -26.86 31.50 -10.22
CA SER A 699 -26.19 32.76 -9.82
C SER A 699 -25.75 33.59 -11.01
N ALA A 700 -25.25 32.98 -12.09
CA ALA A 700 -24.90 33.68 -13.32
C ALA A 700 -26.14 34.26 -14.04
N ALA A 701 -27.23 33.50 -14.09
CA ALA A 701 -28.53 33.97 -14.57
C ALA A 701 -29.12 35.06 -13.66
N ARG A 702 -28.93 34.96 -12.32
CA ARG A 702 -29.36 35.99 -11.37
C ARG A 702 -28.59 37.30 -11.54
N LEU A 703 -27.27 37.27 -11.75
CA LEU A 703 -26.51 38.47 -12.13
C LEU A 703 -27.01 39.04 -13.47
N SER A 704 -27.17 38.19 -14.48
CA SER A 704 -27.66 38.60 -15.81
C SER A 704 -29.06 39.23 -15.75
N ALA A 705 -29.95 38.71 -14.91
CA ALA A 705 -31.28 39.24 -14.67
C ALA A 705 -31.26 40.55 -13.86
N LEU A 706 -30.40 40.66 -12.84
CA LEU A 706 -30.19 41.91 -12.09
C LEU A 706 -29.61 43.01 -12.98
N GLU A 707 -28.66 42.69 -13.87
CA GLU A 707 -28.19 43.61 -14.89
C GLU A 707 -29.30 44.04 -15.86
N ALA A 708 -30.11 43.10 -16.35
CA ALA A 708 -31.22 43.41 -17.24
C ALA A 708 -32.27 44.32 -16.58
N ALA A 709 -32.63 44.05 -15.32
CA ALA A 709 -33.56 44.88 -14.53
C ALA A 709 -32.97 46.26 -14.19
N ALA A 710 -31.69 46.34 -13.81
CA ALA A 710 -31.01 47.60 -13.55
C ALA A 710 -30.92 48.47 -14.83
N ARG A 711 -30.68 47.87 -16.00
CA ARG A 711 -30.73 48.56 -17.31
C ARG A 711 -32.15 49.05 -17.68
N GLN A 712 -33.20 48.47 -17.09
CA GLN A 712 -34.59 48.92 -17.21
C GLN A 712 -35.00 49.94 -16.13
N GLY A 713 -34.07 50.35 -15.26
CA GLY A 713 -34.27 51.40 -14.25
C GLY A 713 -34.67 50.93 -12.86
N ASP A 714 -34.69 49.62 -12.59
CA ASP A 714 -34.96 49.09 -11.25
C ASP A 714 -33.82 49.47 -10.27
N ARG A 715 -34.16 50.34 -9.31
CA ARG A 715 -33.23 50.83 -8.28
C ARG A 715 -32.90 49.77 -7.21
N ALA A 716 -33.78 48.80 -6.97
CA ALA A 716 -33.50 47.69 -6.05
C ALA A 716 -32.53 46.70 -6.70
N ALA A 717 -32.73 46.37 -7.99
CA ALA A 717 -31.78 45.57 -8.76
C ALA A 717 -30.41 46.26 -8.87
N ALA A 718 -30.38 47.57 -9.15
CA ALA A 718 -29.15 48.36 -9.19
C ALA A 718 -28.42 48.40 -7.83
N GLY A 719 -29.15 48.51 -6.71
CA GLY A 719 -28.58 48.45 -5.36
C GLY A 719 -27.98 47.09 -5.02
N ALA A 720 -28.67 46.00 -5.36
CA ALA A 720 -28.18 44.64 -5.17
C ALA A 720 -26.94 44.33 -6.04
N LEU A 721 -26.91 44.82 -7.28
CA LEU A 721 -25.76 44.72 -8.18
C LEU A 721 -24.56 45.53 -7.64
N GLY A 722 -24.81 46.72 -7.11
CA GLY A 722 -23.79 47.55 -6.47
C GLY A 722 -23.10 46.85 -5.30
N ALA A 723 -23.87 46.26 -4.39
CA ALA A 723 -23.33 45.53 -3.23
C ALA A 723 -22.38 44.38 -3.64
N ALA A 724 -22.79 43.55 -4.60
CA ALA A 724 -21.94 42.46 -5.13
C ALA A 724 -20.67 42.98 -5.85
N THR A 725 -20.77 44.16 -6.48
CA THR A 725 -19.63 44.80 -7.16
C THR A 725 -18.63 45.41 -6.17
N ASP A 726 -19.09 45.98 -5.06
CA ASP A 726 -18.24 46.56 -4.03
C ASP A 726 -17.53 45.48 -3.19
N GLU A 727 -18.16 44.33 -2.96
CA GLU A 727 -17.51 43.14 -2.39
C GLU A 727 -16.43 42.59 -3.33
N THR A 728 -16.72 42.52 -4.64
CA THR A 728 -15.72 42.18 -5.67
C THR A 728 -14.56 43.18 -5.73
N ARG A 729 -14.81 44.48 -5.45
CA ARG A 729 -13.75 45.50 -5.41
C ARG A 729 -12.79 45.28 -4.24
N ARG A 730 -13.29 44.99 -3.04
CA ARG A 730 -12.43 44.64 -1.88
C ARG A 730 -11.58 43.40 -2.17
N LEU A 731 -12.16 42.38 -2.80
CA LEU A 731 -11.43 41.16 -3.20
C LEU A 731 -10.37 41.39 -4.30
N LEU A 732 -10.39 42.52 -5.01
CA LEU A 732 -9.30 42.93 -5.91
C LEU A 732 -8.17 43.65 -5.17
N GLU A 733 -8.47 44.37 -4.10
CA GLU A 733 -7.51 45.11 -3.27
C GLU A 733 -6.59 44.15 -2.47
N ASP A 734 -7.10 42.96 -2.07
CA ASP A 734 -6.36 41.91 -1.35
C ASP A 734 -5.50 40.96 -2.25
N GLY A 735 -5.28 41.29 -3.54
CA GLY A 735 -4.33 40.54 -4.40
C GLY A 735 -4.75 40.26 -5.85
N GLY A 736 -5.50 41.16 -6.50
CA GLY A 736 -6.19 40.93 -7.77
C GLY A 736 -5.37 40.70 -9.07
N GLY A 737 -4.06 40.42 -9.00
CA GLY A 737 -3.15 40.41 -10.16
C GLY A 737 -3.46 39.38 -11.28
N GLU A 738 -4.14 38.28 -10.96
CA GLU A 738 -4.61 37.28 -11.94
C GLU A 738 -6.00 37.63 -12.49
N LEU A 739 -6.93 38.06 -11.62
CA LEU A 739 -8.29 38.43 -12.02
C LEU A 739 -8.31 39.64 -12.97
N ALA A 740 -7.42 40.61 -12.75
CA ALA A 740 -7.23 41.74 -13.66
C ALA A 740 -6.75 41.30 -15.06
N ARG A 741 -5.85 40.30 -15.14
CA ARG A 741 -5.38 39.74 -16.42
C ARG A 741 -6.49 38.97 -17.14
N ARG A 742 -7.28 38.16 -16.44
CA ARG A 742 -8.45 37.45 -17.00
C ARG A 742 -9.54 38.42 -17.50
N LEU A 743 -9.84 39.48 -16.77
CA LEU A 743 -10.76 40.54 -17.22
C LEU A 743 -10.24 41.29 -18.45
N LYS A 744 -8.92 41.52 -18.56
CA LYS A 744 -8.29 42.15 -19.73
C LYS A 744 -8.33 41.26 -20.98
N ALA A 745 -8.28 39.93 -20.81
CA ALA A 745 -8.46 38.96 -21.90
C ALA A 745 -9.92 38.83 -22.37
N ALA A 746 -10.90 38.88 -21.46
CA ALA A 746 -12.32 38.68 -21.77
C ALA A 746 -13.03 39.91 -22.38
N SER A 747 -12.46 41.12 -22.28
CA SER A 747 -13.19 42.39 -22.45
C SER A 747 -13.19 43.00 -23.86
N GLY A 748 -12.97 42.19 -24.91
CA GLY A 748 -12.71 42.65 -26.28
C GLY A 748 -13.75 43.55 -26.96
N THR A 749 -14.99 43.65 -26.44
CA THR A 749 -16.10 44.38 -27.11
C THR A 749 -16.98 45.27 -26.21
N SER A 750 -16.77 45.33 -24.89
CA SER A 750 -17.69 46.05 -23.98
C SER A 750 -17.21 47.46 -23.58
N SER A 751 -18.00 48.48 -23.93
CA SER A 751 -17.77 49.87 -23.51
C SER A 751 -18.00 50.11 -22.00
N ALA A 752 -18.80 49.26 -21.35
CA ALA A 752 -19.14 49.39 -19.93
C ALA A 752 -18.00 49.07 -18.97
N LEU A 753 -17.02 48.24 -19.38
CA LEU A 753 -15.86 47.86 -18.55
C LEU A 753 -14.76 48.94 -18.49
N ARG A 754 -14.89 50.03 -19.26
CA ARG A 754 -13.90 51.11 -19.35
C ARG A 754 -13.55 51.83 -18.03
N PRO A 755 -14.39 51.90 -16.98
CA PRO A 755 -13.98 52.41 -15.67
C PRO A 755 -13.09 51.40 -14.92
N LEU A 756 -13.57 50.16 -14.75
CA LEU A 756 -12.84 49.08 -14.06
C LEU A 756 -11.46 48.82 -14.68
N LEU A 757 -11.36 48.86 -16.02
CA LEU A 757 -10.09 48.73 -16.72
C LEU A 757 -9.11 49.87 -16.43
N ARG A 758 -9.55 51.09 -16.11
CA ARG A 758 -8.65 52.19 -15.71
C ARG A 758 -8.08 51.99 -14.31
N ASP A 759 -8.90 51.55 -13.37
CA ASP A 759 -8.44 51.30 -12.00
C ASP A 759 -7.51 50.08 -11.95
N ALA A 760 -7.80 49.01 -12.70
CA ALA A 760 -6.88 47.88 -12.86
C ALA A 760 -5.54 48.31 -13.50
N ASP A 761 -5.57 49.11 -14.57
CA ASP A 761 -4.34 49.61 -15.22
C ASP A 761 -3.58 50.64 -14.36
N ARG A 762 -4.23 51.22 -13.34
CA ARG A 762 -3.62 52.09 -12.32
C ARG A 762 -2.95 51.29 -11.20
N VAL A 763 -3.53 50.16 -10.78
CA VAL A 763 -2.90 49.22 -9.82
C VAL A 763 -1.66 48.57 -10.45
N LEU A 764 -1.77 48.04 -11.68
CA LEU A 764 -0.66 47.38 -12.37
C LEU A 764 0.56 48.31 -12.56
N ARG A 765 0.33 49.61 -12.80
CA ARG A 765 1.41 50.62 -12.88
C ARG A 765 2.11 50.86 -11.54
N TYR A 766 1.43 50.65 -10.43
CA TYR A 766 1.98 50.85 -9.08
C TYR A 766 2.87 49.67 -8.65
N GLU A 767 2.58 48.46 -9.14
CA GLU A 767 3.47 47.30 -8.96
C GLU A 767 4.69 47.36 -9.89
N SER A 768 4.55 47.85 -11.13
CA SER A 768 5.69 48.04 -12.05
C SER A 768 6.66 49.18 -11.68
N LEU A 769 6.49 49.79 -10.50
CA LEU A 769 7.32 50.87 -9.95
C LEU A 769 7.94 50.50 -8.59
N LYS A 770 7.94 49.20 -8.26
CA LYS A 770 8.66 48.59 -7.13
C LYS A 770 9.66 47.55 -7.64
#